data_AF-A0A7Y2CJG7-F1
#
_entry.id   AF-A0A7Y2CJG7-F1
#
_cell.length_a   1.000
_cell.length_b   1.000
_cell.length_c   1.000
_cell.angle_alpha   90.00
_cell.angle_beta   90.00
_cell.angle_gamma   90.00
#
_symmetry.space_group_name_H-M   'P 1'
#
loop_
_entity.id
_entity.type
_entity.pdbx_description
1 polymer ?
#
loop_
_entity_poly.entity_id
_entity_poly.type
_entity_poly.pdbx_seq_one_letter_code
_entity_poly.pdbx_strand_id
1 'polypeptide(L)'
;MTECALLPLDDSPVSDGIFDVDDRFLLFAHGVDGWASAFDPALPRTDWIENPYTEQTFYWVTWGGSFADPPKRMTQRTVPPSGSPTVATMPWREHFEENNLEDFRFPSEDGWHWENLLGRGEDRLYLAFLDRVGAVGDGAVSTRILSHGTPSEDFVRDVEIKVGGAVVADSVWNHGGNRAKIDMSGCFQNLLVDGPNAIRVNARELLPNSLDRIYTTWFDVEYNRKLVTEFGSYLHFVAPVAPPAEVTAACSTMYSRYGQSDFLLQDFGATTAQDIFLFDVSAQHDVVNLTGFQVNVTGGGRSNVAFSDPGATADRWYIATTMEGVLPHPPAEMVDIRNLRSASNGAEYVVLYHEDFQEGAERLAELRSRNLPGGDSFKTLAISMSDVYNEFSWGVTDPTAIRDFLAYTLNNWAEGAPVYVTLVGDAAYDTKKYLPGSPDNLLGTYTGRYRTEPFVQYVSGDNLYFYPTDDFYGYADTGDYQSGAQPTLDFAIGRYPVQSEEDLDLLLDKLEDYLSYETPGQWQNRVILTADDERTLSDTAREPWHTDQVETLARERIPPSIDKVKVYLTEYPRNDFGKKPSAQEAFIEEFTRGALMVTYTGHGDQNTMAQEEVFVSQKIAELLNEVRYTVFSTFSCTVSRFDLLSGNSMTELMLLHEDGGAVTTFASAGLVFPQSSAILNQEWLGFMFGTPYPVNT
;
A
#
# COMPACT_ATOMS: atom_id res chain seq x y z
N MET A 1 8.21 -8.08 20.40
CA MET A 1 8.63 -9.33 19.73
C MET A 1 7.85 -10.47 20.31
N THR A 2 7.25 -11.29 19.45
CA THR A 2 6.60 -12.52 19.89
C THR A 2 7.40 -13.67 19.30
N GLU A 3 8.06 -14.47 20.15
CA GLU A 3 8.80 -15.64 19.70
C GLU A 3 7.84 -16.69 19.11
N CYS A 4 8.28 -17.35 18.04
CA CYS A 4 7.57 -18.47 17.44
C CYS A 4 7.98 -19.79 18.10
N ALA A 5 7.00 -20.64 18.40
CA ALA A 5 7.26 -21.96 18.95
C ALA A 5 7.86 -22.91 17.90
N LEU A 6 9.00 -23.54 18.22
CA LEU A 6 9.69 -24.49 17.35
C LEU A 6 9.50 -25.94 17.80
N LEU A 7 9.51 -26.89 16.85
CA LEU A 7 9.62 -28.33 17.11
C LEU A 7 11.00 -28.83 16.64
N PRO A 8 11.95 -29.08 17.55
CA PRO A 8 13.19 -29.76 17.21
C PRO A 8 12.91 -31.18 16.70
N LEU A 9 13.64 -31.59 15.68
CA LEU A 9 13.63 -32.95 15.15
C LEU A 9 14.99 -33.57 15.49
N ASP A 10 15.01 -34.44 16.50
CA ASP A 10 16.23 -35.14 16.88
C ASP A 10 16.45 -36.33 15.93
N ASP A 11 17.43 -36.23 15.04
CA ASP A 11 17.93 -37.38 14.24
C ASP A 11 18.80 -38.32 15.11
N SER A 12 19.12 -37.94 16.35
CA SER A 12 19.91 -38.71 17.33
C SER A 12 19.21 -38.77 18.71
N PRO A 13 19.12 -39.95 19.36
CA PRO A 13 18.51 -40.12 20.69
C PRO A 13 19.29 -39.45 21.83
N VAL A 14 20.40 -38.77 21.53
CA VAL A 14 21.19 -37.98 22.47
C VAL A 14 21.41 -36.60 21.84
N SER A 15 20.76 -35.58 22.41
CA SER A 15 21.12 -34.19 22.14
C SER A 15 22.58 -34.01 22.55
N ASP A 16 23.44 -33.73 21.57
CA ASP A 16 24.86 -33.45 21.79
C ASP A 16 25.10 -32.01 22.27
N GLY A 17 24.03 -31.21 22.31
CA GLY A 17 24.04 -29.81 22.74
C GLY A 17 24.70 -28.87 21.74
N ILE A 18 24.93 -29.34 20.50
CA ILE A 18 25.46 -28.56 19.39
C ILE A 18 24.29 -28.31 18.43
N PHE A 19 24.28 -27.15 17.78
CA PHE A 19 23.37 -26.89 16.66
C PHE A 19 24.22 -26.85 15.38
N ASP A 20 24.14 -27.90 14.57
CA ASP A 20 24.94 -28.08 13.36
C ASP A 20 24.11 -28.52 12.13
N VAL A 21 24.78 -29.02 11.10
CA VAL A 21 24.16 -29.36 9.80
C VAL A 21 23.26 -30.59 9.87
N ASP A 22 23.36 -31.39 10.92
CA ASP A 22 22.53 -32.57 11.14
C ASP A 22 21.26 -32.24 11.96
N ASP A 23 21.16 -31.03 12.52
CA ASP A 23 19.98 -30.58 13.25
C ASP A 23 18.89 -30.02 12.34
N ARG A 24 17.65 -30.31 12.73
CA ARG A 24 16.46 -29.83 12.03
C ARG A 24 15.43 -29.36 13.04
N PHE A 25 14.63 -28.38 12.65
CA PHE A 25 13.45 -27.99 13.40
C PHE A 25 12.33 -27.61 12.44
N LEU A 26 11.10 -27.76 12.92
CA LEU A 26 9.91 -27.28 12.24
C LEU A 26 9.44 -25.98 12.90
N LEU A 27 9.03 -25.05 12.04
CA LEU A 27 8.39 -23.79 12.38
C LEU A 27 7.11 -23.68 11.53
N PHE A 28 6.05 -23.12 12.12
CA PHE A 28 4.92 -22.64 11.34
C PHE A 28 5.21 -21.21 10.89
N ALA A 29 5.25 -21.01 9.58
CA ALA A 29 5.37 -19.71 8.95
C ALA A 29 4.04 -19.35 8.29
N HIS A 30 3.55 -18.15 8.57
CA HIS A 30 2.34 -17.57 8.03
C HIS A 30 2.70 -16.45 7.06
N GLY A 31 2.05 -16.40 5.91
CA GLY A 31 2.22 -15.33 4.93
C GLY A 31 1.64 -14.00 5.40
N VAL A 32 1.74 -12.99 4.55
CA VAL A 32 1.22 -11.64 4.80
C VAL A 32 -0.25 -11.47 4.42
N ASP A 33 -0.77 -12.38 3.59
CA ASP A 33 -2.15 -12.41 3.14
C ASP A 33 -2.90 -13.60 3.76
N GLY A 34 -4.21 -13.46 3.98
CA GLY A 34 -5.05 -14.54 4.49
C GLY A 34 -6.35 -14.09 5.12
N TRP A 35 -7.14 -15.05 5.62
CA TRP A 35 -8.36 -14.76 6.37
C TRP A 35 -8.03 -14.04 7.67
N ALA A 36 -8.76 -12.96 7.98
CA ALA A 36 -8.54 -12.16 9.18
C ALA A 36 -8.54 -13.00 10.47
N SER A 37 -9.43 -13.99 10.55
CA SER A 37 -9.51 -14.93 11.69
C SER A 37 -8.32 -15.88 11.82
N ALA A 38 -7.49 -16.02 10.80
CA ALA A 38 -6.23 -16.75 10.88
C ALA A 38 -5.17 -15.93 11.64
N PHE A 39 -5.19 -14.60 11.52
CA PHE A 39 -4.28 -13.68 12.21
C PHE A 39 -4.75 -13.35 13.63
N ASP A 40 -6.04 -13.06 13.79
CA ASP A 40 -6.67 -12.81 15.08
C ASP A 40 -8.03 -13.51 15.14
N PRO A 41 -8.20 -14.56 15.97
CA PRO A 41 -9.46 -15.27 16.12
C PRO A 41 -10.66 -14.41 16.54
N ALA A 42 -10.44 -13.17 17.01
CA ALA A 42 -11.50 -12.22 17.30
C ALA A 42 -12.06 -11.50 16.06
N LEU A 43 -11.35 -11.53 14.93
CA LEU A 43 -11.76 -10.90 13.68
C LEU A 43 -12.75 -11.79 12.89
N PRO A 44 -13.57 -11.20 12.01
CA PRO A 44 -14.49 -11.97 11.18
C PRO A 44 -13.74 -12.96 10.28
N ARG A 45 -14.17 -14.21 10.27
CA ARG A 45 -13.65 -15.23 9.35
C ARG A 45 -14.05 -15.04 7.88
N THR A 46 -14.84 -14.00 7.62
CA THR A 46 -15.32 -13.64 6.28
C THR A 46 -14.45 -12.59 5.62
N ASP A 47 -13.56 -11.96 6.37
CA ASP A 47 -12.74 -10.87 5.87
C ASP A 47 -11.41 -11.45 5.40
N TRP A 48 -11.09 -11.23 4.13
CA TRP A 48 -9.77 -11.49 3.58
C TRP A 48 -8.89 -10.25 3.81
N ILE A 49 -7.68 -10.46 4.29
CA ILE A 49 -6.67 -9.42 4.45
C ILE A 49 -5.62 -9.65 3.38
N GLU A 50 -5.37 -8.62 2.59
CA GLU A 50 -4.24 -8.54 1.69
C GLU A 50 -3.28 -7.46 2.22
N ASN A 51 -2.01 -7.81 2.41
CA ASN A 51 -0.96 -6.86 2.68
C ASN A 51 -0.74 -6.02 1.43
N PRO A 52 -0.77 -4.69 1.52
CA PRO A 52 -0.70 -3.85 0.34
C PRO A 52 0.70 -3.57 -0.23
N TYR A 53 1.76 -3.88 0.50
CA TYR A 53 3.11 -3.42 0.17
C TYR A 53 4.04 -4.56 -0.23
N THR A 54 3.76 -5.79 0.22
CA THR A 54 4.63 -6.93 -0.03
C THR A 54 3.86 -8.24 -0.04
N GLU A 55 4.46 -9.25 -0.66
CA GLU A 55 4.03 -10.66 -0.61
C GLU A 55 4.95 -11.50 0.30
N GLN A 56 5.95 -10.85 0.92
CA GLN A 56 7.01 -11.51 1.68
C GLN A 56 6.85 -11.29 3.18
N THR A 57 7.09 -12.36 3.92
CA THR A 57 7.16 -12.38 5.38
C THR A 57 8.56 -12.80 5.80
N PHE A 58 9.02 -12.33 6.96
CA PHE A 58 10.38 -12.56 7.44
C PHE A 58 10.37 -13.18 8.83
N TYR A 59 11.22 -14.18 9.04
CA TYR A 59 11.41 -14.86 10.31
C TYR A 59 12.87 -14.79 10.72
N TRP A 60 13.11 -14.26 11.92
CA TRP A 60 14.44 -14.09 12.47
C TRP A 60 14.84 -15.31 13.30
N VAL A 61 15.99 -15.89 12.97
CA VAL A 61 16.59 -16.98 13.75
C VAL A 61 17.83 -16.44 14.44
N THR A 62 17.82 -16.45 15.76
CA THR A 62 18.99 -16.08 16.57
C THR A 62 19.60 -17.31 17.22
N TRP A 63 20.92 -17.47 17.18
CA TRP A 63 21.64 -18.58 17.82
C TRP A 63 22.95 -18.11 18.46
N GLY A 64 23.52 -18.93 19.34
CA GLY A 64 24.86 -18.71 19.91
C GLY A 64 25.00 -17.52 20.89
N GLY A 65 23.91 -16.83 21.23
CA GLY A 65 23.88 -15.70 22.17
C GLY A 65 23.43 -16.05 23.60
N SER A 66 23.48 -15.06 24.49
CA SER A 66 22.84 -15.13 25.82
C SER A 66 21.46 -14.48 25.74
N PHE A 67 20.40 -15.27 25.91
CA PHE A 67 19.01 -14.81 25.86
C PHE A 67 18.40 -14.81 27.27
N ALA A 68 17.45 -13.89 27.51
CA ALA A 68 16.81 -13.76 28.82
C ALA A 68 15.89 -14.94 29.14
N ASP A 69 15.21 -15.44 28.11
CA ASP A 69 14.25 -16.54 28.21
C ASP A 69 14.75 -17.77 27.42
N PRO A 70 14.36 -18.99 27.84
CA PRO A 70 14.65 -20.19 27.07
C PRO A 70 13.90 -20.15 25.72
N PRO A 71 14.48 -20.68 24.63
CA PRO A 71 13.83 -20.69 23.32
C PRO A 71 12.44 -21.32 23.37
N LYS A 72 11.44 -20.65 22.80
CA LYS A 72 10.07 -21.17 22.75
C LYS A 72 9.98 -22.50 21.99
N ARG A 73 9.21 -23.44 22.55
CA ARG A 73 8.99 -24.79 21.98
C ARG A 73 7.50 -25.06 21.83
N MET A 74 7.14 -25.82 20.81
CA MET A 74 5.75 -26.26 20.63
C MET A 74 5.33 -27.11 21.83
N THR A 75 4.19 -26.76 22.43
CA THR A 75 3.61 -27.57 23.51
C THR A 75 2.97 -28.83 22.94
N GLN A 76 2.78 -29.86 23.76
CA GLN A 76 2.12 -31.10 23.32
C GLN A 76 0.71 -31.21 23.86
N ARG A 77 -0.24 -31.60 23.00
CA ARG A 77 -1.60 -31.98 23.39
C ARG A 77 -1.95 -33.35 22.84
N THR A 78 -2.39 -34.27 23.71
CA THR A 78 -2.75 -35.63 23.29
C THR A 78 -4.22 -35.68 22.85
N VAL A 79 -4.49 -36.22 21.67
CA VAL A 79 -5.79 -36.21 20.96
C VAL A 79 -6.23 -37.63 20.54
N PRO A 80 -6.39 -38.57 21.47
CA PRO A 80 -6.77 -39.94 21.13
C PRO A 80 -8.18 -39.96 20.51
N PRO A 81 -8.46 -40.83 19.53
CA PRO A 81 -9.81 -40.94 18.97
C PRO A 81 -10.82 -41.35 20.05
N SER A 82 -11.97 -40.66 20.09
CA SER A 82 -13.06 -40.93 21.05
C SER A 82 -13.92 -42.16 20.68
N GLY A 83 -13.68 -42.74 19.50
CA GLY A 83 -14.46 -43.81 18.90
C GLY A 83 -13.97 -44.16 17.49
N SER A 84 -14.88 -44.34 16.54
CA SER A 84 -14.56 -44.42 15.11
C SER A 84 -14.82 -43.05 14.47
N PRO A 85 -13.81 -42.19 14.26
CA PRO A 85 -14.02 -40.87 13.70
C PRO A 85 -14.64 -40.96 12.30
N THR A 86 -15.64 -40.13 12.04
CA THR A 86 -16.39 -40.16 10.77
C THR A 86 -16.29 -38.87 9.98
N VAL A 87 -15.73 -37.80 10.56
CA VAL A 87 -15.65 -36.51 9.88
C VAL A 87 -14.47 -36.52 8.93
N ALA A 88 -14.77 -36.79 7.66
CA ALA A 88 -13.81 -36.82 6.56
C ALA A 88 -13.94 -35.60 5.62
N THR A 89 -14.75 -34.60 6.00
CA THR A 89 -14.92 -33.34 5.27
C THR A 89 -15.10 -32.20 6.25
N MET A 90 -14.53 -31.03 5.96
CA MET A 90 -14.75 -29.80 6.72
C MET A 90 -15.13 -28.63 5.81
N PRO A 91 -15.87 -27.63 6.31
CA PRO A 91 -16.07 -26.38 5.60
C PRO A 91 -14.71 -25.77 5.26
N TRP A 92 -14.59 -25.29 4.05
CA TRP A 92 -13.40 -24.67 3.52
C TRP A 92 -13.81 -23.51 2.63
N ARG A 93 -12.96 -22.48 2.57
CA ARG A 93 -13.21 -21.29 1.76
C ARG A 93 -11.97 -20.95 0.97
N GLU A 94 -12.16 -20.74 -0.33
CA GLU A 94 -11.15 -20.22 -1.24
C GLU A 94 -11.54 -18.80 -1.63
N HIS A 95 -10.55 -17.89 -1.60
CA HIS A 95 -10.68 -16.51 -2.06
C HIS A 95 -10.09 -16.38 -3.46
N PHE A 96 -10.78 -15.67 -4.34
CA PHE A 96 -10.34 -15.42 -5.71
C PHE A 96 -10.46 -13.92 -6.02
N GLU A 97 -9.34 -13.34 -6.45
CA GLU A 97 -9.22 -11.94 -6.85
C GLU A 97 -8.07 -11.84 -7.87
N GLU A 98 -8.18 -10.92 -8.83
CA GLU A 98 -7.06 -10.48 -9.64
C GLU A 98 -7.03 -8.95 -9.63
N ASN A 99 -5.85 -8.35 -9.55
CA ASN A 99 -5.67 -6.91 -9.43
C ASN A 99 -5.34 -6.27 -10.79
N ASN A 100 -6.24 -6.41 -11.76
CA ASN A 100 -5.98 -6.04 -13.17
C ASN A 100 -6.35 -4.59 -13.52
N LEU A 101 -7.18 -3.95 -12.71
CA LEU A 101 -7.72 -2.60 -12.96
C LEU A 101 -7.61 -1.77 -11.69
N GLU A 102 -7.21 -0.51 -11.86
CA GLU A 102 -7.19 0.49 -10.80
C GLU A 102 -8.36 1.47 -10.99
N ASP A 103 -9.06 1.83 -9.90
CA ASP A 103 -9.98 2.97 -9.87
C ASP A 103 -10.00 3.72 -8.52
N PHE A 104 -9.33 4.88 -8.47
CA PHE A 104 -9.21 5.80 -7.33
C PHE A 104 -10.54 6.30 -6.76
N ARG A 105 -11.65 5.98 -7.42
CA ARG A 105 -12.99 6.36 -7.03
C ARG A 105 -13.65 5.31 -6.14
N PHE A 106 -12.97 4.32 -5.56
CA PHE A 106 -13.59 3.42 -4.56
C PHE A 106 -12.82 3.36 -3.24
N PRO A 107 -13.22 4.17 -2.25
CA PRO A 107 -12.37 4.43 -1.09
C PRO A 107 -12.24 3.38 -0.01
N SER A 108 -12.82 2.20 -0.20
CA SER A 108 -13.03 1.26 0.89
C SER A 108 -12.30 -0.05 0.71
N GLU A 109 -11.68 -0.31 -0.45
CA GLU A 109 -11.36 -1.67 -0.89
C GLU A 109 -10.05 -1.75 -1.61
N ASP A 110 -9.08 -1.01 -1.10
CA ASP A 110 -7.77 -0.89 -1.69
C ASP A 110 -7.80 -0.14 -3.08
N GLY A 111 -8.69 -0.43 -4.01
CA GLY A 111 -8.80 0.28 -5.30
C GLY A 111 -8.22 -0.52 -6.47
N TRP A 112 -7.82 -1.76 -6.23
CA TRP A 112 -7.62 -2.77 -7.27
C TRP A 112 -8.92 -3.55 -7.51
N HIS A 113 -9.16 -3.90 -8.77
CA HIS A 113 -10.35 -4.60 -9.24
C HIS A 113 -10.00 -5.63 -10.31
N TRP A 114 -10.78 -6.71 -10.39
CA TRP A 114 -10.57 -7.78 -11.37
C TRP A 114 -10.96 -7.38 -12.78
N GLU A 115 -12.22 -6.99 -13.00
CA GLU A 115 -12.72 -6.66 -14.34
C GLU A 115 -13.85 -5.65 -14.29
N ASN A 116 -13.96 -4.81 -15.33
CA ASN A 116 -15.14 -4.01 -15.61
C ASN A 116 -16.14 -4.78 -16.48
N LEU A 117 -17.35 -5.02 -15.95
CA LEU A 117 -18.40 -5.82 -16.59
C LEU A 117 -19.15 -5.10 -17.72
N LEU A 118 -18.87 -3.81 -17.97
CA LEU A 118 -19.47 -2.94 -19.01
C LEU A 118 -21.01 -2.86 -19.05
N GLY A 119 -21.74 -3.48 -18.11
CA GLY A 119 -23.20 -3.38 -17.97
C GLY A 119 -24.04 -4.00 -19.12
N ARG A 120 -23.42 -4.74 -20.04
CA ARG A 120 -24.08 -5.20 -21.29
C ARG A 120 -24.97 -6.43 -21.16
N GLY A 121 -25.10 -7.00 -19.95
CA GLY A 121 -25.83 -8.24 -19.72
C GLY A 121 -25.13 -9.48 -20.30
N GLU A 122 -23.82 -9.43 -20.50
CA GLU A 122 -23.01 -10.59 -20.89
C GLU A 122 -22.55 -11.37 -19.65
N ASP A 123 -22.57 -12.70 -19.74
CA ASP A 123 -21.98 -13.55 -18.69
C ASP A 123 -20.46 -13.46 -18.75
N ARG A 124 -19.83 -12.79 -17.77
CA ARG A 124 -18.39 -12.90 -17.53
C ARG A 124 -18.08 -14.18 -16.80
N LEU A 125 -17.04 -14.90 -17.22
CA LEU A 125 -16.68 -16.22 -16.73
C LEU A 125 -15.39 -16.12 -15.91
N TYR A 126 -15.47 -16.57 -14.67
CA TYR A 126 -14.36 -16.79 -13.78
C TYR A 126 -14.19 -18.29 -13.53
N LEU A 127 -12.94 -18.77 -13.55
CA LEU A 127 -12.62 -20.18 -13.31
C LEU A 127 -12.08 -20.35 -11.89
N ALA A 128 -12.89 -20.97 -11.02
CA ALA A 128 -12.47 -21.34 -9.68
C ALA A 128 -11.91 -22.77 -9.69
N PHE A 129 -10.61 -22.91 -9.49
CA PHE A 129 -9.97 -24.21 -9.34
C PHE A 129 -10.08 -24.65 -7.88
N LEU A 130 -10.99 -25.59 -7.60
CA LEU A 130 -11.21 -26.12 -6.27
C LEU A 130 -10.59 -27.50 -6.15
N ASP A 131 -10.01 -27.80 -5.00
CA ASP A 131 -9.47 -29.12 -4.73
C ASP A 131 -10.34 -29.88 -3.72
N ARG A 132 -10.30 -31.22 -3.82
CA ARG A 132 -10.88 -32.15 -2.85
C ARG A 132 -12.34 -31.85 -2.52
N VAL A 133 -13.12 -31.40 -3.49
CA VAL A 133 -14.54 -31.08 -3.28
C VAL A 133 -15.30 -32.30 -2.75
N GLY A 134 -16.11 -32.09 -1.71
CA GLY A 134 -16.93 -33.10 -1.07
C GLY A 134 -17.94 -33.74 -2.02
N ALA A 135 -18.40 -34.95 -1.69
CA ALA A 135 -19.18 -35.79 -2.61
C ALA A 135 -20.51 -35.19 -3.10
N VAL A 136 -21.09 -34.24 -2.36
CA VAL A 136 -22.37 -33.61 -2.69
C VAL A 136 -22.17 -32.32 -3.49
N GLY A 137 -20.95 -31.78 -3.65
CA GLY A 137 -20.72 -30.56 -4.44
C GLY A 137 -21.56 -29.34 -4.01
N ASP A 138 -22.05 -29.34 -2.77
CA ASP A 138 -22.78 -28.24 -2.14
C ASP A 138 -21.79 -27.14 -1.73
N GLY A 139 -22.26 -25.90 -1.78
CA GLY A 139 -21.44 -24.76 -1.40
C GLY A 139 -22.20 -23.44 -1.32
N ALA A 140 -21.45 -22.39 -1.07
CA ALA A 140 -21.86 -21.02 -1.19
C ALA A 140 -20.84 -20.25 -2.03
N VAL A 141 -21.33 -19.23 -2.75
CA VAL A 141 -20.46 -18.22 -3.35
C VAL A 141 -20.81 -16.88 -2.71
N SER A 142 -19.80 -16.11 -2.35
CA SER A 142 -19.93 -14.69 -2.01
C SER A 142 -19.08 -13.88 -2.97
N THR A 143 -19.52 -12.67 -3.30
CA THR A 143 -18.74 -11.76 -4.14
C THR A 143 -19.08 -10.35 -3.73
N ARG A 144 -18.18 -9.44 -4.09
CA ARG A 144 -18.44 -8.03 -3.99
C ARG A 144 -18.43 -7.37 -5.36
N ILE A 145 -19.45 -6.55 -5.57
CA ILE A 145 -19.63 -5.75 -6.77
C ILE A 145 -19.61 -4.28 -6.40
N LEU A 146 -18.80 -3.52 -7.11
CA LEU A 146 -18.72 -2.07 -7.02
C LEU A 146 -19.32 -1.44 -8.28
N SER A 147 -20.06 -0.35 -8.14
CA SER A 147 -20.63 0.39 -9.28
C SER A 147 -20.43 1.89 -9.10
N HIS A 148 -19.98 2.58 -10.15
CA HIS A 148 -19.71 4.01 -10.15
C HIS A 148 -20.31 4.69 -11.38
N GLY A 149 -21.30 5.55 -11.14
CA GLY A 149 -21.99 6.32 -12.16
C GLY A 149 -21.91 7.82 -11.94
N THR A 150 -22.22 8.60 -12.97
CA THR A 150 -22.19 10.06 -12.93
C THR A 150 -23.25 10.64 -11.97
N PRO A 151 -22.94 11.69 -11.19
CA PRO A 151 -23.81 12.22 -10.12
C PRO A 151 -25.20 12.72 -10.54
N SER A 152 -25.49 12.85 -11.84
CA SER A 152 -26.72 13.43 -12.38
C SER A 152 -27.74 12.41 -12.91
N GLU A 153 -27.50 11.12 -12.76
CA GLU A 153 -28.35 10.05 -13.31
C GLU A 153 -28.71 9.01 -12.24
N ASP A 154 -29.94 8.51 -12.28
CA ASP A 154 -30.37 7.35 -11.49
C ASP A 154 -29.97 6.07 -12.23
N PHE A 155 -29.32 5.14 -11.55
CA PHE A 155 -28.84 3.89 -12.13
C PHE A 155 -29.57 2.70 -11.54
N VAL A 156 -30.34 1.99 -12.36
CA VAL A 156 -30.89 0.69 -11.97
C VAL A 156 -30.02 -0.43 -12.53
N ARG A 157 -29.53 -1.27 -11.63
CA ARG A 157 -28.64 -2.39 -11.92
C ARG A 157 -29.26 -3.68 -11.46
N ASP A 158 -28.96 -4.72 -12.21
CA ASP A 158 -29.36 -6.07 -11.90
C ASP A 158 -28.14 -6.96 -12.17
N VAL A 159 -27.66 -7.61 -11.12
CA VAL A 159 -26.51 -8.51 -11.18
C VAL A 159 -26.94 -9.88 -10.73
N GLU A 160 -26.52 -10.89 -11.49
CA GLU A 160 -26.72 -12.30 -11.19
C GLU A 160 -25.38 -13.01 -11.09
N ILE A 161 -25.26 -13.87 -10.07
CA ILE A 161 -24.16 -14.84 -9.96
C ILE A 161 -24.71 -16.19 -10.36
N LYS A 162 -23.99 -16.89 -11.24
CA LYS A 162 -24.33 -18.24 -11.68
C LYS A 162 -23.20 -19.20 -11.38
N VAL A 163 -23.53 -20.35 -10.82
CA VAL A 163 -22.60 -21.48 -10.61
C VAL A 163 -23.16 -22.66 -11.39
N GLY A 164 -22.34 -23.33 -12.19
CA GLY A 164 -22.81 -24.46 -13.02
C GLY A 164 -23.97 -24.09 -13.98
N GLY A 165 -24.15 -22.80 -14.28
CA GLY A 165 -25.24 -22.26 -15.11
C GLY A 165 -26.54 -21.93 -14.37
N ALA A 166 -26.68 -22.28 -13.08
CA ALA A 166 -27.83 -21.90 -12.26
C ALA A 166 -27.58 -20.55 -11.59
N VAL A 167 -28.57 -19.65 -11.58
CA VAL A 167 -28.52 -18.40 -10.79
C VAL A 167 -28.60 -18.76 -9.31
N VAL A 168 -27.58 -18.38 -8.54
CA VAL A 168 -27.46 -18.70 -7.11
C VAL A 168 -27.61 -17.48 -6.21
N ALA A 169 -27.36 -16.28 -6.76
CA ALA A 169 -27.63 -15.00 -6.12
C ALA A 169 -28.02 -13.98 -7.20
N ASP A 170 -28.96 -13.10 -6.86
CA ASP A 170 -29.37 -11.97 -7.67
C ASP A 170 -29.55 -10.74 -6.78
N SER A 171 -29.25 -9.56 -7.34
CA SER A 171 -29.45 -8.30 -6.65
C SER A 171 -29.85 -7.24 -7.65
N VAL A 172 -30.91 -6.50 -7.31
CA VAL A 172 -31.35 -5.32 -8.06
C VAL A 172 -31.24 -4.12 -7.15
N TRP A 173 -30.47 -3.12 -7.55
CA TRP A 173 -30.34 -1.88 -6.78
C TRP A 173 -30.51 -0.64 -7.67
N ASN A 174 -30.89 0.45 -7.02
CA ASN A 174 -30.89 1.77 -7.59
C ASN A 174 -29.95 2.67 -6.77
N HIS A 175 -29.07 3.42 -7.43
CA HIS A 175 -28.32 4.48 -6.77
C HIS A 175 -28.36 5.78 -7.58
N GLY A 176 -28.62 6.88 -6.88
CA GLY A 176 -28.60 8.24 -7.43
C GLY A 176 -27.24 8.86 -7.15
N GLY A 177 -26.31 8.71 -8.09
CA GLY A 177 -25.01 9.37 -8.06
C GLY A 177 -23.89 8.71 -7.24
N ASN A 178 -22.73 8.70 -7.88
CA ASN A 178 -21.39 8.36 -7.45
C ASN A 178 -21.12 6.87 -7.19
N ARG A 179 -21.57 6.19 -6.14
CA ARG A 179 -21.00 4.85 -5.80
C ARG A 179 -21.99 3.91 -5.13
N ALA A 180 -21.96 2.64 -5.50
CA ALA A 180 -22.62 1.55 -4.79
C ALA A 180 -21.62 0.42 -4.52
N LYS A 181 -21.69 -0.13 -3.31
CA LYS A 181 -21.01 -1.36 -2.89
C LYS A 181 -22.06 -2.39 -2.55
N ILE A 182 -22.03 -3.53 -3.21
CA ILE A 182 -23.03 -4.58 -3.08
C ILE A 182 -22.31 -5.89 -2.79
N ASP A 183 -22.47 -6.38 -1.56
CA ASP A 183 -22.10 -7.73 -1.16
C ASP A 183 -23.23 -8.69 -1.54
N MET A 184 -22.92 -9.72 -2.31
CA MET A 184 -23.88 -10.73 -2.75
C MET A 184 -23.42 -12.10 -2.29
N SER A 185 -24.36 -12.94 -1.84
CA SER A 185 -24.07 -14.34 -1.51
C SER A 185 -25.21 -15.25 -1.87
N GLY A 186 -24.88 -16.50 -2.23
CA GLY A 186 -25.85 -17.50 -2.67
C GLY A 186 -25.39 -18.92 -2.36
N CYS A 187 -26.30 -19.72 -1.78
CA CYS A 187 -26.08 -21.15 -1.53
C CYS A 187 -26.55 -21.98 -2.74
N PHE A 188 -25.89 -23.11 -3.00
CA PHE A 188 -26.28 -24.05 -4.04
C PHE A 188 -25.97 -25.50 -3.63
N GLN A 189 -26.56 -26.44 -4.38
CA GLN A 189 -26.42 -27.87 -4.12
C GLN A 189 -26.00 -28.65 -5.36
N ASN A 190 -25.06 -29.58 -5.22
CA ASN A 190 -24.59 -30.46 -6.31
C ASN A 190 -24.10 -29.74 -7.57
N LEU A 191 -23.42 -28.59 -7.42
CA LEU A 191 -22.89 -27.84 -8.57
C LEU A 191 -21.37 -27.84 -8.66
N LEU A 192 -20.65 -28.05 -7.54
CA LEU A 192 -19.18 -28.05 -7.56
C LEU A 192 -18.60 -29.43 -7.87
N VAL A 193 -17.48 -29.41 -8.57
CA VAL A 193 -16.66 -30.58 -8.89
C VAL A 193 -15.21 -30.33 -8.49
N ASP A 194 -14.45 -31.40 -8.36
CA ASP A 194 -12.99 -31.32 -8.20
C ASP A 194 -12.34 -30.75 -9.47
N GLY A 195 -11.43 -29.80 -9.31
CA GLY A 195 -10.80 -29.06 -10.41
C GLY A 195 -11.55 -27.79 -10.80
N PRO A 196 -11.66 -27.46 -12.10
CA PRO A 196 -12.20 -26.18 -12.56
C PRO A 196 -13.72 -26.10 -12.43
N ASN A 197 -14.21 -25.02 -11.83
CA ASN A 197 -15.62 -24.68 -11.68
C ASN A 197 -15.91 -23.34 -12.36
N ALA A 198 -17.00 -23.28 -13.13
CA ALA A 198 -17.42 -22.06 -13.82
C ALA A 198 -18.31 -21.21 -12.91
N ILE A 199 -17.82 -20.03 -12.56
CA ILE A 199 -18.59 -18.99 -11.88
C ILE A 199 -18.83 -17.88 -12.89
N ARG A 200 -20.07 -17.45 -13.05
CA ARG A 200 -20.42 -16.38 -13.99
C ARG A 200 -21.06 -15.22 -13.26
N VAL A 201 -20.63 -14.01 -13.58
CA VAL A 201 -21.27 -12.78 -13.14
C VAL A 201 -21.89 -12.13 -14.36
N ASN A 202 -23.19 -11.86 -14.29
CA ASN A 202 -23.93 -11.13 -15.31
C ASN A 202 -24.33 -9.79 -14.72
N ALA A 203 -23.89 -8.68 -15.31
CA ALA A 203 -24.35 -7.35 -14.92
C ALA A 203 -25.10 -6.70 -16.08
N ARG A 204 -26.37 -6.35 -15.85
CA ARG A 204 -27.24 -5.71 -16.84
C ARG A 204 -27.69 -4.32 -16.38
N GLU A 205 -27.63 -3.37 -17.31
CA GLU A 205 -28.25 -2.07 -17.15
C GLU A 205 -29.72 -2.14 -17.51
N LEU A 206 -30.59 -1.67 -16.60
CA LEU A 206 -32.04 -1.64 -16.85
C LEU A 206 -32.52 -0.29 -17.41
N LEU A 207 -31.65 0.71 -17.51
CA LEU A 207 -31.91 2.02 -18.11
C LEU A 207 -30.93 2.30 -19.27
N PRO A 208 -31.41 2.78 -20.43
CA PRO A 208 -30.55 3.05 -21.59
C PRO A 208 -29.71 4.34 -21.42
N ASN A 209 -28.45 4.29 -21.88
CA ASN A 209 -27.45 5.38 -21.93
C ASN A 209 -26.72 5.74 -20.62
N SER A 210 -26.64 4.86 -19.63
CA SER A 210 -25.78 5.12 -18.46
C SER A 210 -24.29 4.93 -18.78
N LEU A 211 -23.43 5.87 -18.37
CA LEU A 211 -21.97 5.77 -18.47
C LEU A 211 -21.33 5.15 -17.20
N ASP A 212 -22.03 4.21 -16.57
CA ASP A 212 -21.63 3.60 -15.31
C ASP A 212 -20.57 2.52 -15.52
N ARG A 213 -19.70 2.34 -14.52
CA ARG A 213 -18.68 1.29 -14.49
C ARG A 213 -19.02 0.33 -13.36
N ILE A 214 -19.09 -0.96 -13.68
CA ILE A 214 -19.41 -2.01 -12.72
C ILE A 214 -18.18 -2.92 -12.64
N TYR A 215 -17.65 -3.10 -11.45
CA TYR A 215 -16.46 -3.89 -11.20
C TYR A 215 -16.80 -5.11 -10.36
N THR A 216 -16.21 -6.25 -10.73
CA THR A 216 -16.03 -7.37 -9.81
C THR A 216 -14.68 -7.15 -9.11
N THR A 217 -14.67 -7.19 -7.77
CA THR A 217 -13.43 -7.13 -6.99
C THR A 217 -12.91 -8.55 -6.79
N TRP A 218 -13.66 -9.34 -6.03
CA TRP A 218 -13.33 -10.71 -5.65
C TRP A 218 -14.57 -11.59 -5.57
N PHE A 219 -14.37 -12.90 -5.50
CA PHE A 219 -15.39 -13.83 -5.01
C PHE A 219 -14.76 -14.92 -4.14
N ASP A 220 -15.51 -15.37 -3.14
CA ASP A 220 -15.16 -16.52 -2.34
C ASP A 220 -16.05 -17.69 -2.69
N VAL A 221 -15.49 -18.89 -2.62
CA VAL A 221 -16.25 -20.14 -2.72
C VAL A 221 -16.09 -20.92 -1.43
N GLU A 222 -17.19 -21.08 -0.68
CA GLU A 222 -17.24 -21.94 0.50
C GLU A 222 -17.83 -23.31 0.14
N TYR A 223 -17.17 -24.39 0.52
CA TYR A 223 -17.60 -25.76 0.22
C TYR A 223 -17.11 -26.74 1.28
N ASN A 224 -17.68 -27.94 1.31
CA ASN A 224 -17.11 -29.01 2.15
C ASN A 224 -15.91 -29.64 1.44
N ARG A 225 -14.70 -29.38 1.91
CA ARG A 225 -13.45 -29.99 1.40
C ARG A 225 -13.17 -31.31 2.10
N LYS A 226 -12.77 -32.33 1.35
CA LYS A 226 -12.36 -33.64 1.90
C LYS A 226 -11.06 -33.48 2.68
N LEU A 227 -10.96 -34.18 3.80
CA LEU A 227 -9.75 -34.23 4.63
C LEU A 227 -8.78 -35.30 4.07
N VAL A 228 -8.30 -35.06 2.86
CA VAL A 228 -7.38 -35.96 2.13
C VAL A 228 -6.09 -35.20 1.85
N THR A 229 -4.94 -35.82 2.12
CA THR A 229 -3.65 -35.18 1.87
C THR A 229 -3.40 -34.91 0.39
N GLU A 230 -2.73 -33.80 0.09
CA GLU A 230 -2.21 -33.48 -1.23
C GLU A 230 -1.01 -34.37 -1.52
N PHE A 231 -1.07 -35.13 -2.60
CA PHE A 231 -0.03 -36.10 -3.02
C PHE A 231 0.42 -37.12 -1.95
N GLY A 232 -0.23 -37.19 -0.79
CA GLY A 232 0.18 -38.02 0.33
C GLY A 232 0.91 -37.28 1.45
N SER A 233 1.22 -35.99 1.28
CA SER A 233 2.22 -35.34 2.13
C SER A 233 1.67 -34.25 3.03
N TYR A 234 0.65 -33.47 2.59
CA TYR A 234 0.22 -32.27 3.30
C TYR A 234 -1.30 -32.08 3.31
N LEU A 235 -1.87 -31.63 4.42
CA LEU A 235 -3.26 -31.26 4.57
C LEU A 235 -3.38 -30.16 5.62
N HIS A 236 -4.14 -29.12 5.33
CA HIS A 236 -4.59 -28.16 6.34
C HIS A 236 -6.11 -28.07 6.33
N PHE A 237 -6.72 -27.66 7.43
CA PHE A 237 -8.17 -27.42 7.49
C PHE A 237 -8.54 -26.62 8.73
N VAL A 238 -9.72 -26.03 8.72
CA VAL A 238 -10.33 -25.38 9.88
C VAL A 238 -11.44 -26.27 10.46
N ALA A 239 -11.53 -26.32 11.78
CA ALA A 239 -12.61 -26.92 12.54
C ALA A 239 -13.37 -25.82 13.28
N PRO A 240 -14.42 -25.26 12.66
CA PRO A 240 -15.12 -24.13 13.24
C PRO A 240 -16.13 -24.56 14.31
N VAL A 241 -16.33 -23.73 15.33
CA VAL A 241 -17.21 -24.05 16.48
C VAL A 241 -18.68 -23.70 16.24
N ALA A 242 -18.94 -22.68 15.41
CA ALA A 242 -20.29 -22.22 15.07
C ALA A 242 -20.28 -21.56 13.67
N PRO A 243 -21.40 -21.58 12.91
CA PRO A 243 -21.51 -20.88 11.62
C PRO A 243 -21.33 -19.36 11.76
N PRO A 244 -20.96 -18.61 10.69
CA PRO A 244 -20.93 -17.14 10.78
C PRO A 244 -22.34 -16.63 11.01
N ALA A 245 -22.45 -15.49 11.67
CA ALA A 245 -23.74 -14.86 11.98
C ALA A 245 -24.54 -14.48 10.71
N GLU A 246 -23.86 -14.30 9.58
CA GLU A 246 -24.40 -13.73 8.34
C GLU A 246 -25.03 -14.74 7.39
N VAL A 247 -24.95 -16.04 7.67
CA VAL A 247 -25.30 -17.05 6.67
C VAL A 247 -26.75 -17.51 6.78
N THR A 248 -27.42 -17.59 5.63
CA THR A 248 -28.83 -17.97 5.53
C THR A 248 -29.02 -19.48 5.71
N ALA A 249 -30.22 -19.89 6.15
CA ALA A 249 -30.59 -21.27 6.43
C ALA A 249 -30.47 -22.25 5.23
N ALA A 250 -30.23 -21.73 4.01
CA ALA A 250 -30.15 -22.51 2.77
C ALA A 250 -28.90 -23.42 2.66
N CYS A 251 -27.83 -23.14 3.41
CA CYS A 251 -26.56 -23.91 3.38
C CYS A 251 -26.50 -25.07 4.42
N SER A 252 -27.63 -25.70 4.73
CA SER A 252 -27.78 -26.64 5.87
C SER A 252 -26.81 -27.83 5.95
N THR A 253 -26.33 -28.35 4.81
CA THR A 253 -25.40 -29.50 4.78
C THR A 253 -24.00 -29.14 5.24
N MET A 254 -23.53 -27.93 4.95
CA MET A 254 -22.25 -27.39 5.46
C MET A 254 -22.29 -27.19 6.98
N TYR A 255 -23.43 -26.72 7.53
CA TYR A 255 -23.53 -26.45 8.96
C TYR A 255 -23.45 -27.70 9.86
N SER A 256 -23.72 -28.88 9.30
CA SER A 256 -23.63 -30.14 10.04
C SER A 256 -22.21 -30.47 10.54
N ARG A 257 -21.19 -29.78 10.01
CA ARG A 257 -19.77 -29.99 10.32
C ARG A 257 -19.23 -29.10 11.44
N TYR A 258 -19.99 -28.09 11.88
CA TYR A 258 -19.57 -27.17 12.92
C TYR A 258 -19.62 -27.81 14.31
N GLY A 259 -18.66 -27.47 15.17
CA GLY A 259 -18.54 -28.02 16.52
C GLY A 259 -18.12 -29.49 16.57
N GLN A 260 -17.80 -30.10 15.42
CA GLN A 260 -17.28 -31.46 15.35
C GLN A 260 -15.84 -31.50 15.87
N SER A 261 -15.48 -32.62 16.51
CA SER A 261 -14.14 -32.80 17.08
C SER A 261 -13.51 -34.16 16.77
N ASP A 262 -14.21 -35.05 16.04
CA ASP A 262 -13.75 -36.40 15.70
C ASP A 262 -13.40 -36.53 14.21
N PHE A 263 -12.11 -36.40 13.89
CA PHE A 263 -11.63 -36.27 12.51
C PHE A 263 -11.03 -37.56 11.96
N LEU A 264 -11.28 -37.81 10.68
CA LEU A 264 -10.64 -38.85 9.88
C LEU A 264 -9.91 -38.20 8.70
N LEU A 265 -8.60 -38.06 8.83
CA LEU A 265 -7.72 -37.58 7.76
C LEU A 265 -7.25 -38.78 6.92
N GLN A 266 -7.13 -38.59 5.61
CA GLN A 266 -6.98 -39.71 4.66
C GLN A 266 -5.77 -39.57 3.74
N ASP A 267 -5.29 -40.73 3.29
CA ASP A 267 -4.32 -40.91 2.20
C ASP A 267 -2.87 -40.44 2.47
N PHE A 268 -2.39 -40.46 3.70
CA PHE A 268 -0.99 -40.14 3.99
C PHE A 268 -0.04 -41.13 3.32
N GLY A 269 1.03 -40.63 2.71
CA GLY A 269 2.19 -41.37 2.19
C GLY A 269 3.13 -41.90 3.28
N ALA A 270 2.65 -41.97 4.52
CA ALA A 270 3.36 -42.46 5.69
C ALA A 270 2.52 -43.56 6.36
N THR A 271 3.18 -44.51 7.02
CA THR A 271 2.49 -45.64 7.69
C THR A 271 2.77 -45.74 9.19
N THR A 272 3.66 -44.90 9.72
CA THR A 272 3.95 -44.81 11.16
C THR A 272 3.53 -43.44 11.69
N ALA A 273 3.22 -43.37 12.98
CA ALA A 273 2.84 -42.13 13.63
C ALA A 273 4.02 -41.14 13.77
N GLN A 274 5.26 -41.65 13.77
CA GLN A 274 6.49 -40.86 13.85
C GLN A 274 6.75 -40.06 12.57
N ASP A 275 6.27 -40.56 11.43
CA ASP A 275 6.44 -39.93 10.11
C ASP A 275 5.33 -38.92 9.78
N ILE A 276 4.38 -38.71 10.70
CA ILE A 276 3.24 -37.81 10.54
C ILE A 276 3.25 -36.78 11.66
N PHE A 277 3.27 -35.51 11.27
CA PHE A 277 3.15 -34.37 12.17
C PHE A 277 1.73 -33.83 12.10
N LEU A 278 1.13 -33.55 13.25
CA LEU A 278 -0.19 -32.95 13.37
C LEU A 278 -0.10 -31.75 14.31
N PHE A 279 -0.52 -30.58 13.85
CA PHE A 279 -0.37 -29.32 14.55
C PHE A 279 -1.72 -28.62 14.69
N ASP A 280 -1.96 -28.01 15.86
CA ASP A 280 -2.94 -26.94 16.03
C ASP A 280 -2.21 -25.60 15.90
N VAL A 281 -2.51 -24.87 14.82
CA VAL A 281 -1.90 -23.60 14.43
C VAL A 281 -2.81 -22.41 14.69
N SER A 282 -3.88 -22.59 15.49
CA SER A 282 -4.85 -21.53 15.80
C SER A 282 -4.23 -20.32 16.51
N ALA A 283 -3.09 -20.51 17.17
CA ALA A 283 -2.25 -19.44 17.69
C ALA A 283 -0.90 -19.51 16.98
N GLN A 284 -0.68 -18.61 16.00
CA GLN A 284 0.44 -18.70 15.05
C GLN A 284 1.82 -18.74 15.73
N HIS A 285 1.99 -18.05 16.85
CA HIS A 285 3.24 -18.02 17.62
C HIS A 285 3.32 -19.12 18.70
N ASP A 286 2.23 -19.83 18.97
CA ASP A 286 2.05 -20.78 20.07
C ASP A 286 1.52 -22.14 19.55
N VAL A 287 2.10 -22.60 18.43
CA VAL A 287 1.70 -23.85 17.79
C VAL A 287 1.81 -25.03 18.74
N VAL A 288 0.79 -25.88 18.72
CA VAL A 288 0.69 -27.07 19.57
C VAL A 288 0.88 -28.32 18.72
N ASN A 289 1.86 -29.16 19.10
CA ASN A 289 2.08 -30.47 18.51
C ASN A 289 1.07 -31.48 19.08
N LEU A 290 0.24 -32.04 18.21
CA LEU A 290 -0.80 -32.99 18.57
C LEU A 290 -0.29 -34.42 18.50
N THR A 291 -0.48 -35.17 19.59
CA THR A 291 0.05 -36.54 19.76
C THR A 291 -1.07 -37.52 20.11
N GLY A 292 -0.79 -38.83 20.07
CA GLY A 292 -1.75 -39.86 20.50
C GLY A 292 -2.90 -40.11 19.52
N PHE A 293 -2.87 -39.52 18.33
CA PHE A 293 -3.73 -39.90 17.21
C PHE A 293 -3.43 -41.34 16.74
N GLN A 294 -4.39 -41.96 16.06
CA GLN A 294 -4.28 -43.32 15.56
C GLN A 294 -3.99 -43.35 14.06
N VAL A 295 -2.94 -44.08 13.66
CA VAL A 295 -2.61 -44.34 12.25
C VAL A 295 -3.15 -45.70 11.82
N ASN A 296 -3.98 -45.71 10.78
CA ASN A 296 -4.64 -46.89 10.23
C ASN A 296 -4.13 -47.14 8.81
N VAL A 297 -3.29 -48.16 8.61
CA VAL A 297 -2.74 -48.50 7.29
C VAL A 297 -3.83 -49.04 6.36
N THR A 298 -3.97 -48.43 5.18
CA THR A 298 -5.01 -48.77 4.18
C THR A 298 -4.48 -49.62 3.02
N GLY A 299 -3.14 -49.74 2.89
CA GLY A 299 -2.45 -50.52 1.85
C GLY A 299 -1.64 -49.63 0.90
N GLY A 300 -0.71 -50.22 0.12
CA GLY A 300 0.07 -49.47 -0.87
C GLY A 300 1.01 -48.40 -0.30
N GLY A 301 1.44 -48.55 0.97
CA GLY A 301 2.23 -47.53 1.67
C GLY A 301 1.41 -46.33 2.17
N ARG A 302 0.07 -46.41 2.12
CA ARG A 302 -0.84 -45.35 2.56
C ARG A 302 -1.45 -45.62 3.94
N SER A 303 -1.82 -44.56 4.64
CA SER A 303 -2.58 -44.64 5.89
C SER A 303 -3.60 -43.52 6.07
N ASN A 304 -4.53 -43.73 7.01
CA ASN A 304 -5.47 -42.73 7.49
C ASN A 304 -5.15 -42.38 8.95
N VAL A 305 -5.34 -41.12 9.33
CA VAL A 305 -5.14 -40.63 10.70
C VAL A 305 -6.49 -40.33 11.34
N ALA A 306 -6.70 -40.85 12.55
CA ALA A 306 -7.92 -40.71 13.34
C ALA A 306 -7.58 -40.03 14.68
N PHE A 307 -8.23 -38.90 14.99
CA PHE A 307 -8.01 -38.17 16.24
C PHE A 307 -9.28 -37.50 16.75
N SER A 308 -9.31 -37.21 18.06
CA SER A 308 -10.40 -36.45 18.69
C SER A 308 -9.83 -35.30 19.51
N ASP A 309 -10.35 -34.09 19.29
CA ASP A 309 -9.88 -32.89 19.96
C ASP A 309 -11.05 -32.03 20.47
N PRO A 310 -11.78 -32.48 21.51
CA PRO A 310 -12.96 -31.80 22.02
C PRO A 310 -12.62 -30.54 22.84
N GLY A 311 -13.64 -29.73 23.12
CA GLY A 311 -13.54 -28.59 24.05
C GLY A 311 -13.03 -27.29 23.44
N ALA A 312 -13.05 -27.16 22.10
CA ALA A 312 -12.80 -25.90 21.42
C ALA A 312 -13.90 -24.87 21.75
N THR A 313 -13.51 -23.65 22.15
CA THR A 313 -14.41 -22.51 22.36
C THR A 313 -14.36 -21.48 21.23
N ALA A 314 -13.42 -21.64 20.31
CA ALA A 314 -13.20 -20.84 19.12
C ALA A 314 -12.75 -21.79 17.99
N ASP A 315 -12.78 -21.29 16.75
CA ASP A 315 -12.35 -22.05 15.57
C ASP A 315 -10.90 -22.53 15.73
N ARG A 316 -10.63 -23.76 15.30
CA ARG A 316 -9.28 -24.33 15.32
C ARG A 316 -8.72 -24.56 13.92
N TRP A 317 -7.49 -24.14 13.70
CA TRP A 317 -6.75 -24.39 12.47
C TRP A 317 -5.77 -25.54 12.68
N TYR A 318 -5.82 -26.52 11.79
CA TYR A 318 -4.95 -27.69 11.84
C TYR A 318 -4.11 -27.83 10.59
N ILE A 319 -2.88 -28.30 10.80
CA ILE A 319 -1.99 -28.76 9.73
C ILE A 319 -1.56 -30.19 10.05
N ALA A 320 -1.71 -31.08 9.09
CA ALA A 320 -1.20 -32.44 9.13
C ALA A 320 -0.24 -32.64 7.96
N THR A 321 0.99 -33.08 8.24
CA THR A 321 2.02 -33.21 7.20
C THR A 321 2.95 -34.39 7.45
N THR A 322 3.61 -34.84 6.41
CA THR A 322 4.81 -35.69 6.46
C THR A 322 6.03 -34.82 6.17
N MET A 323 7.25 -35.36 6.33
CA MET A 323 8.45 -34.59 5.99
C MET A 323 8.49 -34.14 4.52
N GLU A 324 7.88 -34.91 3.60
CA GLU A 324 7.78 -34.55 2.18
C GLU A 324 6.90 -33.31 1.93
N GLY A 325 5.97 -33.03 2.84
CA GLY A 325 5.08 -31.87 2.76
C GLY A 325 5.62 -30.64 3.48
N VAL A 326 6.78 -30.74 4.14
CA VAL A 326 7.45 -29.60 4.77
C VAL A 326 8.22 -28.84 3.69
N LEU A 327 7.93 -27.55 3.55
CA LEU A 327 8.66 -26.68 2.65
C LEU A 327 10.12 -26.56 3.14
N PRO A 328 11.13 -26.78 2.29
CA PRO A 328 12.50 -26.47 2.65
C PRO A 328 12.61 -24.95 2.88
N HIS A 329 13.32 -24.55 3.93
CA HIS A 329 13.64 -23.14 4.11
C HIS A 329 14.53 -22.67 2.94
N PRO A 330 14.32 -21.47 2.37
CA PRO A 330 15.25 -20.86 1.41
C PRO A 330 16.66 -20.70 2.04
N PRO A 331 17.72 -20.33 1.32
CA PRO A 331 18.98 -20.01 1.98
C PRO A 331 18.76 -18.90 3.03
N ALA A 332 19.13 -19.15 4.29
CA ALA A 332 19.10 -18.11 5.32
C ALA A 332 20.22 -17.09 5.06
N GLU A 333 19.92 -15.81 5.23
CA GLU A 333 20.88 -14.73 5.13
C GLU A 333 21.30 -14.27 6.52
N MET A 334 22.61 -14.08 6.71
CA MET A 334 23.14 -13.40 7.87
C MET A 334 22.92 -11.91 7.69
N VAL A 335 22.12 -11.31 8.58
CA VAL A 335 21.87 -9.87 8.55
C VAL A 335 22.58 -9.21 9.72
N ASP A 336 23.40 -8.21 9.42
CA ASP A 336 24.02 -7.34 10.42
C ASP A 336 23.04 -6.24 10.81
N ILE A 337 22.54 -6.27 12.06
CA ILE A 337 21.62 -5.25 12.58
C ILE A 337 22.37 -3.95 12.85
N ARG A 338 21.97 -2.86 12.18
CA ARG A 338 22.58 -1.52 12.28
C ARG A 338 22.52 -0.90 13.67
N ASN A 339 21.58 -1.37 14.51
CA ASN A 339 21.31 -0.93 15.88
C ASN A 339 20.83 0.53 15.93
N LEU A 340 19.89 0.88 15.04
CA LEU A 340 19.16 2.16 15.00
C LEU A 340 18.42 2.44 16.31
N ARG A 341 18.01 1.38 17.03
CA ARG A 341 17.41 1.45 18.37
C ARG A 341 18.41 1.76 19.49
N SER A 342 19.67 2.04 19.20
CA SER A 342 20.63 2.47 20.24
C SER A 342 20.41 3.92 20.65
N ALA A 343 20.29 4.20 21.94
CA ALA A 343 20.15 5.56 22.47
C ALA A 343 21.39 6.44 22.22
N SER A 344 22.55 5.86 21.89
CA SER A 344 23.77 6.60 21.54
C SER A 344 23.75 7.21 20.13
N ASN A 345 22.72 6.92 19.32
CA ASN A 345 22.58 7.49 17.99
C ASN A 345 22.14 8.97 18.06
N GLY A 346 22.24 9.65 16.92
CA GLY A 346 21.80 11.03 16.74
C GLY A 346 22.28 11.64 15.44
N ALA A 347 21.45 12.47 14.82
CA ALA A 347 21.76 13.25 13.62
C ALA A 347 20.76 14.42 13.51
N GLU A 348 21.17 15.49 12.83
CA GLU A 348 20.31 16.63 12.51
C GLU A 348 19.68 16.49 11.10
N TYR A 349 20.36 15.75 10.21
CA TYR A 349 19.91 15.47 8.85
C TYR A 349 20.01 13.96 8.58
N VAL A 350 18.88 13.32 8.30
CA VAL A 350 18.84 11.89 7.97
C VAL A 350 18.44 11.71 6.51
N VAL A 351 19.20 10.91 5.77
CA VAL A 351 18.87 10.44 4.43
C VAL A 351 18.39 9.00 4.57
N LEU A 352 17.12 8.75 4.26
CA LEU A 352 16.55 7.41 4.14
C LEU A 352 16.53 7.03 2.66
N TYR A 353 17.13 5.91 2.30
CA TYR A 353 17.32 5.53 0.90
C TYR A 353 16.99 4.07 0.62
N HIS A 354 16.47 3.78 -0.57
CA HIS A 354 16.41 2.41 -1.08
C HIS A 354 17.80 1.90 -1.47
N GLU A 355 18.07 0.60 -1.34
CA GLU A 355 19.44 0.06 -1.34
C GLU A 355 20.21 0.27 -2.63
N ASP A 356 19.48 0.47 -3.72
CA ASP A 356 20.05 0.81 -5.02
C ASP A 356 20.73 2.19 -5.05
N PHE A 357 20.49 3.04 -4.05
CA PHE A 357 20.92 4.45 -3.99
C PHE A 357 21.96 4.76 -2.92
N GLN A 358 22.69 3.75 -2.45
CA GLN A 358 23.63 3.92 -1.35
C GLN A 358 24.69 5.01 -1.64
N GLU A 359 25.31 4.98 -2.83
CA GLU A 359 26.42 5.89 -3.17
C GLU A 359 25.95 7.35 -3.21
N GLY A 360 24.87 7.64 -3.92
CA GLY A 360 24.26 8.97 -4.00
C GLY A 360 23.68 9.45 -2.65
N ALA A 361 23.11 8.56 -1.84
CA ALA A 361 22.62 8.92 -0.50
C ALA A 361 23.78 9.31 0.44
N GLU A 362 24.89 8.57 0.40
CA GLU A 362 26.11 8.91 1.14
C GLU A 362 26.72 10.23 0.63
N ARG A 363 26.74 10.45 -0.69
CA ARG A 363 27.16 11.71 -1.31
C ARG A 363 26.32 12.89 -0.82
N LEU A 364 25.00 12.75 -0.77
CA LEU A 364 24.09 13.77 -0.25
C LEU A 364 24.35 14.07 1.24
N ALA A 365 24.50 13.03 2.05
CA ALA A 365 24.81 13.17 3.47
C ALA A 365 26.17 13.86 3.68
N GLU A 366 27.17 13.56 2.86
CA GLU A 366 28.47 14.23 2.88
C GLU A 366 28.32 15.70 2.49
N LEU A 367 27.63 16.00 1.39
CA LEU A 367 27.38 17.36 0.92
C LEU A 367 26.73 18.24 2.00
N ARG A 368 25.72 17.71 2.70
CA ARG A 368 24.99 18.39 3.79
C ARG A 368 25.80 18.51 5.09
N SER A 369 26.84 17.70 5.26
CA SER A 369 27.77 17.84 6.39
C SER A 369 28.79 18.97 6.20
N ARG A 370 28.96 19.46 4.96
CA ARG A 370 29.89 20.54 4.64
C ARG A 370 29.30 21.89 5.02
N ASN A 371 30.17 22.85 5.32
CA ASN A 371 29.77 24.25 5.52
C ASN A 371 29.54 24.92 4.15
N LEU A 372 28.30 24.82 3.66
CA LEU A 372 27.90 25.36 2.37
C LEU A 372 27.66 26.88 2.44
N PRO A 373 27.96 27.66 1.38
CA PRO A 373 27.72 29.10 1.39
C PRO A 373 26.25 29.46 1.68
N GLY A 374 26.01 30.09 2.84
CA GLY A 374 24.67 30.50 3.25
C GLY A 374 23.80 29.41 3.87
N GLY A 375 24.36 28.22 4.15
CA GLY A 375 23.68 27.12 4.83
C GLY A 375 24.37 26.69 6.13
N ASP A 376 23.67 25.90 6.93
CA ASP A 376 24.23 25.22 8.09
C ASP A 376 24.97 23.93 7.67
N SER A 377 25.97 23.53 8.46
CA SER A 377 26.56 22.18 8.38
C SER A 377 25.88 21.28 9.40
N PHE A 378 25.40 20.12 8.99
CA PHE A 378 24.65 19.21 9.85
C PHE A 378 25.45 17.98 10.24
N LYS A 379 25.16 17.41 11.42
CA LYS A 379 25.48 16.01 11.68
C LYS A 379 24.55 15.13 10.83
N THR A 380 25.11 14.41 9.87
CA THR A 380 24.33 13.64 8.90
C THR A 380 24.43 12.13 9.11
N LEU A 381 23.38 11.41 8.72
CA LEU A 381 23.36 9.94 8.63
C LEU A 381 22.59 9.52 7.38
N ALA A 382 23.20 8.65 6.56
CA ALA A 382 22.49 7.90 5.53
C ALA A 382 22.12 6.52 6.09
N ILE A 383 20.86 6.12 5.94
CA ILE A 383 20.31 4.87 6.49
C ILE A 383 19.50 4.20 5.39
N SER A 384 19.79 2.93 5.14
CA SER A 384 19.07 2.07 4.20
C SER A 384 17.64 1.78 4.69
N MET A 385 16.72 1.59 3.75
CA MET A 385 15.36 1.17 4.09
C MET A 385 15.32 -0.23 4.71
N SER A 386 16.23 -1.12 4.33
CA SER A 386 16.41 -2.46 4.89
C SER A 386 16.81 -2.39 6.36
N ASP A 387 17.69 -1.47 6.76
CA ASP A 387 18.02 -1.27 8.18
C ASP A 387 16.79 -0.82 8.98
N VAL A 388 16.00 0.09 8.41
CA VAL A 388 14.74 0.54 9.02
C VAL A 388 13.76 -0.63 9.14
N TYR A 389 13.52 -1.38 8.07
CA TYR A 389 12.56 -2.50 8.08
C TYR A 389 13.01 -3.62 9.01
N ASN A 390 14.29 -3.99 9.00
CA ASN A 390 14.82 -5.02 9.88
C ASN A 390 14.57 -4.72 11.36
N GLU A 391 14.70 -3.45 11.76
CA GLU A 391 14.52 -3.06 13.15
C GLU A 391 13.09 -2.66 13.51
N PHE A 392 12.28 -2.13 12.59
CA PHE A 392 10.96 -1.54 12.90
C PHE A 392 9.76 -2.30 12.33
N SER A 393 9.94 -3.17 11.33
CA SER A 393 8.89 -4.06 10.79
C SER A 393 9.34 -5.52 10.66
N TRP A 394 10.45 -5.89 11.30
CA TRP A 394 11.02 -7.25 11.26
C TRP A 394 11.39 -7.71 9.85
N GLY A 395 11.75 -6.79 8.97
CA GLY A 395 12.16 -7.05 7.58
C GLY A 395 11.02 -6.92 6.56
N VAL A 396 9.75 -6.92 7.01
CA VAL A 396 8.60 -6.75 6.13
C VAL A 396 8.58 -5.32 5.59
N THR A 397 8.47 -5.13 4.29
CA THR A 397 8.29 -3.80 3.68
C THR A 397 6.98 -3.18 4.18
N ASP A 398 7.10 -2.16 5.01
CA ASP A 398 5.96 -1.46 5.58
C ASP A 398 6.32 0.04 5.74
N PRO A 399 5.66 0.94 5.00
CA PRO A 399 5.80 2.39 5.17
C PRO A 399 5.68 2.86 6.63
N THR A 400 4.86 2.21 7.46
CA THR A 400 4.72 2.59 8.87
C THR A 400 6.00 2.42 9.68
N ALA A 401 6.92 1.54 9.24
CA ALA A 401 8.24 1.38 9.86
C ALA A 401 9.07 2.66 9.81
N ILE A 402 8.92 3.48 8.76
CA ILE A 402 9.59 4.79 8.64
C ILE A 402 9.09 5.72 9.74
N ARG A 403 7.76 5.81 9.91
CA ARG A 403 7.15 6.63 10.97
C ARG A 403 7.59 6.14 12.35
N ASP A 404 7.58 4.83 12.58
CA ASP A 404 7.98 4.22 13.86
C ASP A 404 9.46 4.47 14.16
N PHE A 405 10.33 4.43 13.15
CA PHE A 405 11.74 4.81 13.28
C PHE A 405 11.88 6.29 13.66
N LEU A 406 11.23 7.20 12.92
CA LEU A 406 11.32 8.63 13.20
C LEU A 406 10.75 8.97 14.60
N ALA A 407 9.60 8.41 14.97
CA ALA A 407 9.05 8.50 16.32
C ALA A 407 10.00 7.96 17.38
N TYR A 408 10.71 6.87 17.09
CA TYR A 408 11.72 6.34 17.99
C TYR A 408 12.87 7.33 18.20
N THR A 409 13.35 7.99 17.13
CA THR A 409 14.43 8.98 17.25
C THR A 409 14.06 10.15 18.17
N LEU A 410 12.83 10.68 18.08
CA LEU A 410 12.31 11.76 18.95
C LEU A 410 12.41 11.42 20.43
N ASN A 411 12.13 10.17 20.76
CA ASN A 411 11.96 9.73 22.14
C ASN A 411 13.24 9.12 22.75
N ASN A 412 14.20 8.67 21.93
CA ASN A 412 15.27 7.79 22.41
C ASN A 412 16.69 8.17 21.98
N TRP A 413 16.88 8.94 20.91
CA TRP A 413 18.23 9.34 20.48
C TRP A 413 18.77 10.45 21.39
N ALA A 414 19.85 10.15 22.13
CA ALA A 414 20.35 11.05 23.19
C ALA A 414 20.96 12.34 22.66
N GLU A 415 21.47 12.35 21.43
CA GLU A 415 22.04 13.56 20.80
C GLU A 415 20.99 14.40 20.06
N GLY A 416 19.72 14.01 20.11
CA GLY A 416 18.60 14.71 19.47
C GLY A 416 18.07 13.99 18.23
N ALA A 417 16.80 14.27 17.95
CA ALA A 417 16.10 13.81 16.75
C ALA A 417 16.56 14.60 15.52
N PRO A 418 16.44 14.05 14.31
CA PRO A 418 16.65 14.82 13.10
C PRO A 418 15.71 16.02 13.03
N VAL A 419 16.16 17.09 12.38
CA VAL A 419 15.33 18.22 11.97
C VAL A 419 14.91 18.04 10.51
N TYR A 420 15.81 17.50 9.69
CA TYR A 420 15.61 17.26 8.27
C TYR A 420 15.63 15.76 7.97
N VAL A 421 14.66 15.31 7.18
CA VAL A 421 14.60 13.94 6.66
C VAL A 421 14.48 14.01 5.14
N THR A 422 15.40 13.37 4.43
CA THR A 422 15.32 13.22 2.98
C THR A 422 15.06 11.78 2.63
N LEU A 423 14.01 11.54 1.86
CA LEU A 423 13.68 10.25 1.28
C LEU A 423 14.32 10.16 -0.11
N VAL A 424 15.05 9.09 -0.41
CA VAL A 424 15.72 8.87 -1.69
C VAL A 424 15.19 7.58 -2.31
N GLY A 425 14.47 7.76 -3.40
CA GLY A 425 13.75 6.71 -4.10
C GLY A 425 12.32 7.14 -4.40
N ASP A 426 11.83 6.71 -5.54
CA ASP A 426 10.47 7.02 -5.97
C ASP A 426 9.43 6.07 -5.34
N ALA A 427 8.17 6.50 -5.32
CA ALA A 427 7.05 5.69 -4.88
C ALA A 427 6.21 5.26 -6.07
N ALA A 428 5.52 4.13 -5.97
CA ALA A 428 4.54 3.75 -6.98
C ALA A 428 3.27 3.24 -6.32
N TYR A 429 2.11 3.58 -6.90
CA TYR A 429 0.82 3.07 -6.44
C TYR A 429 0.74 1.54 -6.57
N ASP A 430 1.33 0.99 -7.63
CA ASP A 430 1.43 -0.45 -7.88
C ASP A 430 2.67 -1.05 -7.23
N THR A 431 2.63 -1.08 -5.90
CA THR A 431 3.65 -1.60 -4.99
C THR A 431 4.03 -3.06 -5.27
N LYS A 432 3.06 -3.87 -5.70
CA LYS A 432 3.20 -5.30 -5.99
C LYS A 432 3.35 -5.63 -7.49
N LYS A 433 3.43 -4.61 -8.36
CA LYS A 433 3.66 -4.78 -9.80
C LYS A 433 2.59 -5.61 -10.52
N TYR A 434 1.33 -5.40 -10.19
CA TYR A 434 0.20 -6.03 -10.87
C TYR A 434 0.09 -5.66 -12.34
N LEU A 435 0.41 -4.41 -12.71
CA LEU A 435 0.32 -3.94 -14.09
C LEU A 435 1.69 -3.97 -14.79
N PRO A 436 1.76 -4.50 -16.02
CA PRO A 436 2.98 -4.43 -16.82
C PRO A 436 3.39 -2.99 -17.10
N GLY A 437 4.63 -2.64 -16.76
CA GLY A 437 5.20 -1.32 -17.00
C GLY A 437 4.95 -0.29 -15.90
N SER A 438 4.33 -0.66 -14.78
CA SER A 438 4.29 0.18 -13.57
C SER A 438 5.70 0.55 -13.12
N PRO A 439 5.95 1.78 -12.62
CA PRO A 439 7.23 2.18 -12.01
C PRO A 439 7.59 1.33 -10.78
N ASP A 440 8.87 1.27 -10.41
CA ASP A 440 9.28 0.56 -9.19
C ASP A 440 8.89 1.37 -7.95
N ASN A 441 8.34 0.70 -6.94
CA ASN A 441 8.09 1.31 -5.64
C ASN A 441 9.34 1.16 -4.76
N LEU A 442 10.36 1.98 -5.02
CA LEU A 442 11.67 1.87 -4.38
C LEU A 442 11.64 2.36 -2.93
N LEU A 443 10.93 3.45 -2.65
CA LEU A 443 10.68 3.91 -1.29
C LEU A 443 9.20 4.23 -1.15
N GLY A 444 8.47 3.29 -0.53
CA GLY A 444 7.02 3.39 -0.35
C GLY A 444 6.57 4.71 0.27
N THR A 445 5.35 5.12 -0.02
CA THR A 445 4.69 6.27 0.58
C THR A 445 3.41 5.84 1.28
N TYR A 446 2.90 6.64 2.22
CA TYR A 446 1.61 6.37 2.81
C TYR A 446 0.50 6.84 1.87
N THR A 447 -0.50 5.97 1.66
CA THR A 447 -1.75 6.34 1.00
C THR A 447 -2.90 6.09 1.97
N GLY A 448 -3.88 6.99 2.02
CA GLY A 448 -5.07 6.84 2.88
C GLY A 448 -6.02 5.69 2.50
N ARG A 449 -5.58 4.82 1.59
CA ARG A 449 -6.21 3.57 1.14
C ARG A 449 -6.45 2.60 2.30
N TYR A 450 -5.63 2.68 3.36
CA TYR A 450 -5.71 1.80 4.54
C TYR A 450 -6.32 2.58 5.71
N ARG A 451 -7.65 2.48 5.84
CA ARG A 451 -8.53 3.21 6.78
C ARG A 451 -8.29 2.88 8.27
N THR A 452 -7.07 2.99 8.76
CA THR A 452 -6.75 2.74 10.17
C THR A 452 -6.48 4.02 10.95
N GLU A 453 -6.14 5.12 10.27
CA GLU A 453 -5.71 6.35 10.95
C GLU A 453 -6.82 7.42 10.99
N PRO A 454 -7.17 7.94 12.19
CA PRO A 454 -8.22 8.94 12.37
C PRO A 454 -7.88 10.31 11.76
N PHE A 455 -6.62 10.59 11.42
CA PHE A 455 -6.20 11.92 10.98
C PHE A 455 -6.56 12.25 9.52
N VAL A 456 -6.53 11.25 8.62
CA VAL A 456 -6.95 11.47 7.22
C VAL A 456 -8.44 11.84 7.14
N GLN A 457 -9.23 11.62 8.21
CA GLN A 457 -10.65 12.00 8.28
C GLN A 457 -10.91 13.52 8.34
N TYR A 458 -9.91 14.35 8.68
CA TYR A 458 -10.13 15.79 8.83
C TYR A 458 -10.32 16.53 7.50
N VAL A 459 -9.98 15.90 6.37
CA VAL A 459 -10.27 16.44 5.04
C VAL A 459 -11.62 15.89 4.61
N SER A 460 -12.68 16.65 4.94
CA SER A 460 -14.06 16.25 4.69
C SER A 460 -14.34 16.06 3.18
N GLY A 461 -14.38 14.80 2.75
CA GLY A 461 -14.84 14.36 1.45
C GLY A 461 -14.30 12.96 1.12
N ASP A 462 -15.17 12.04 0.71
CA ASP A 462 -14.84 10.63 0.38
C ASP A 462 -13.83 10.46 -0.78
N ASN A 463 -13.18 11.53 -1.26
CA ASN A 463 -12.34 11.55 -2.46
C ASN A 463 -10.88 11.97 -2.21
N LEU A 464 -10.49 12.21 -0.96
CA LEU A 464 -9.17 12.76 -0.60
C LEU A 464 -8.21 11.70 0.00
N TYR A 465 -8.64 10.44 0.08
CA TYR A 465 -7.93 9.36 0.76
C TYR A 465 -6.97 8.55 -0.16
N PHE A 466 -6.82 8.88 -1.44
CA PHE A 466 -6.05 8.07 -2.43
C PHE A 466 -4.77 8.73 -2.93
N TYR A 467 -4.38 9.85 -2.32
CA TYR A 467 -3.18 10.56 -2.73
C TYR A 467 -2.01 10.16 -1.83
N PRO A 468 -0.79 10.06 -2.40
CA PRO A 468 0.39 9.74 -1.64
C PRO A 468 0.75 10.92 -0.74
N THR A 469 1.28 10.62 0.45
CA THR A 469 1.76 11.64 1.38
C THR A 469 2.94 11.15 2.21
N ASP A 470 4.03 11.91 2.18
CA ASP A 470 5.18 11.70 3.07
C ASP A 470 5.01 12.44 4.40
N ASP A 471 4.04 13.36 4.53
CA ASP A 471 3.70 14.06 5.78
C ASP A 471 3.34 13.05 6.88
N PHE A 472 2.79 11.89 6.51
CA PHE A 472 2.51 10.79 7.41
C PHE A 472 3.71 10.37 8.25
N TYR A 473 4.92 10.39 7.68
CA TYR A 473 6.15 10.07 8.40
C TYR A 473 6.55 11.16 9.39
N GLY A 474 6.09 12.38 9.15
CA GLY A 474 6.38 13.56 9.97
C GLY A 474 5.47 13.74 11.18
N TYR A 475 4.31 13.06 11.22
CA TYR A 475 3.40 13.03 12.37
C TYR A 475 3.82 11.92 13.34
N ALA A 476 4.90 12.17 14.08
CA ALA A 476 5.61 11.14 14.84
C ALA A 476 5.39 11.26 16.36
N ASP A 477 4.76 12.33 16.84
CA ASP A 477 4.37 12.49 18.23
C ASP A 477 2.99 11.87 18.55
N THR A 478 2.72 11.63 19.83
CA THR A 478 1.43 11.06 20.30
C THR A 478 0.33 12.12 20.48
N GLY A 479 0.67 13.40 20.43
CA GLY A 479 -0.26 14.53 20.55
C GLY A 479 -1.03 14.77 19.26
N ASP A 480 -0.42 14.49 18.12
CA ASP A 480 -0.94 14.64 16.76
C ASP A 480 -2.24 13.85 16.52
N TYR A 481 -2.41 12.74 17.22
CA TYR A 481 -3.54 11.82 17.06
C TYR A 481 -4.67 12.05 18.09
N GLN A 482 -4.58 13.09 18.92
CA GLN A 482 -5.63 13.43 19.89
C GLN A 482 -6.83 14.10 19.21
N SER A 483 -8.05 13.82 19.71
CA SER A 483 -9.26 14.44 19.18
C SER A 483 -9.20 15.97 19.30
N GLY A 484 -9.31 16.66 18.16
CA GLY A 484 -9.23 18.13 18.09
C GLY A 484 -7.81 18.68 18.01
N ALA A 485 -6.79 17.83 17.90
CA ALA A 485 -5.43 18.26 17.58
C ALA A 485 -5.36 18.91 16.19
N GLN A 486 -4.37 19.77 16.02
CA GLN A 486 -3.92 20.28 14.73
C GLN A 486 -2.48 19.80 14.60
N PRO A 487 -2.24 18.61 14.01
CA PRO A 487 -0.92 18.04 14.03
C PRO A 487 0.02 18.90 13.20
N THR A 488 1.27 18.92 13.65
CA THR A 488 2.33 19.69 13.03
C THR A 488 3.45 18.74 12.73
N LEU A 489 4.05 18.85 11.55
CA LEU A 489 5.19 18.01 11.20
C LEU A 489 6.33 18.23 12.22
N ASP A 490 6.78 17.13 12.83
CA ASP A 490 7.93 17.12 13.74
C ASP A 490 9.26 17.28 12.99
N PHE A 491 9.25 16.98 11.68
CA PHE A 491 10.41 16.96 10.80
C PHE A 491 10.15 17.74 9.51
N ALA A 492 11.18 18.40 8.99
CA ALA A 492 11.19 18.91 7.63
C ALA A 492 11.50 17.77 6.66
N ILE A 493 10.45 17.18 6.07
CA ILE A 493 10.55 16.03 5.18
C ILE A 493 10.54 16.48 3.71
N GLY A 494 11.42 15.89 2.90
CA GLY A 494 11.42 16.03 1.44
C GLY A 494 11.87 14.75 0.75
N ARG A 495 11.58 14.63 -0.54
CA ARG A 495 11.89 13.44 -1.35
C ARG A 495 12.70 13.80 -2.59
N TYR A 496 13.68 12.96 -2.91
CA TYR A 496 14.26 12.79 -4.25
C TYR A 496 13.56 11.60 -4.93
N PRO A 497 12.54 11.83 -5.77
CA PRO A 497 11.78 10.79 -6.44
C PRO A 497 12.57 10.30 -7.68
N VAL A 498 13.42 9.30 -7.46
CA VAL A 498 14.35 8.77 -8.46
C VAL A 498 14.12 7.28 -8.66
N GLN A 499 14.24 6.82 -9.91
CA GLN A 499 14.10 5.42 -10.31
C GLN A 499 15.47 4.77 -10.62
N SER A 500 16.55 5.54 -10.64
CA SER A 500 17.91 5.08 -10.92
C SER A 500 18.99 5.95 -10.25
N GLU A 501 20.19 5.40 -10.08
CA GLU A 501 21.33 6.15 -9.52
C GLU A 501 21.75 7.32 -10.43
N GLU A 502 21.57 7.17 -11.76
CA GLU A 502 21.81 8.24 -12.73
C GLU A 502 20.85 9.43 -12.52
N ASP A 503 19.58 9.16 -12.22
CA ASP A 503 18.62 10.20 -11.85
C ASP A 503 19.06 10.92 -10.56
N LEU A 504 19.52 10.17 -9.54
CA LEU A 504 19.99 10.74 -8.29
C LEU A 504 21.22 11.61 -8.49
N ASP A 505 22.21 11.13 -9.25
CA ASP A 505 23.40 11.90 -9.59
C ASP A 505 23.06 13.21 -10.30
N LEU A 506 22.12 13.17 -11.26
CA LEU A 506 21.63 14.37 -11.91
C LEU A 506 21.07 15.40 -10.90
N LEU A 507 20.24 14.95 -9.95
CA LEU A 507 19.65 15.86 -8.96
C LEU A 507 20.70 16.41 -7.99
N LEU A 508 21.70 15.61 -7.61
CA LEU A 508 22.80 16.03 -6.75
C LEU A 508 23.75 17.00 -7.44
N ASP A 509 24.05 16.77 -8.73
CA ASP A 509 24.84 17.70 -9.55
C ASP A 509 24.15 19.07 -9.63
N LYS A 510 22.83 19.09 -9.89
CA LYS A 510 22.05 20.33 -9.87
C LYS A 510 22.12 21.05 -8.53
N LEU A 511 21.99 20.30 -7.43
CA LEU A 511 22.07 20.85 -6.09
C LEU A 511 23.46 21.46 -5.82
N GLU A 512 24.54 20.75 -6.16
CA GLU A 512 25.91 21.23 -5.99
C GLU A 512 26.17 22.49 -6.83
N ASP A 513 25.78 22.49 -8.11
CA ASP A 513 25.86 23.64 -8.99
C ASP A 513 25.12 24.85 -8.42
N TYR A 514 23.89 24.64 -7.94
CA TYR A 514 23.06 25.69 -7.36
C TYR A 514 23.69 26.29 -6.09
N LEU A 515 24.29 25.44 -5.24
CA LEU A 515 24.93 25.85 -3.99
C LEU A 515 26.34 26.44 -4.17
N SER A 516 27.01 26.15 -5.28
CA SER A 516 28.36 26.65 -5.58
C SER A 516 28.39 28.17 -5.80
N TYR A 517 27.24 28.77 -6.17
CA TYR A 517 27.12 30.17 -6.62
C TYR A 517 28.03 30.53 -7.81
N GLU A 518 28.46 29.56 -8.62
CA GLU A 518 29.36 29.81 -9.76
C GLU A 518 28.69 30.52 -10.94
N THR A 519 27.35 30.56 -10.98
CA THR A 519 26.56 31.28 -12.01
C THR A 519 25.75 32.44 -11.42
N PRO A 520 26.38 33.48 -10.85
CA PRO A 520 25.65 34.62 -10.32
C PRO A 520 25.01 35.42 -11.46
N GLY A 521 23.80 35.95 -11.24
CA GLY A 521 23.12 36.72 -12.28
C GLY A 521 21.79 37.32 -11.87
N GLN A 522 21.19 38.07 -12.80
CA GLN A 522 19.89 38.71 -12.57
C GLN A 522 18.77 37.72 -12.28
N TRP A 523 18.90 36.48 -12.77
CA TRP A 523 17.95 35.41 -12.53
C TRP A 523 17.71 35.17 -11.02
N GLN A 524 18.74 35.29 -10.18
CA GLN A 524 18.63 35.13 -8.72
C GLN A 524 17.80 36.24 -8.03
N ASN A 525 17.53 37.35 -8.72
CA ASN A 525 16.68 38.45 -8.24
C ASN A 525 15.33 38.50 -8.98
N ARG A 526 14.95 37.43 -9.69
CA ARG A 526 13.77 37.39 -10.55
C ARG A 526 12.78 36.32 -10.09
N VAL A 527 11.50 36.68 -10.02
CA VAL A 527 10.40 35.76 -9.68
C VAL A 527 9.33 35.82 -10.77
N ILE A 528 8.95 34.66 -11.29
CA ILE A 528 7.87 34.51 -12.27
C ILE A 528 6.58 34.15 -11.52
N LEU A 529 5.59 35.02 -11.65
CA LEU A 529 4.25 34.91 -11.06
C LEU A 529 3.28 34.48 -12.15
N THR A 530 2.73 33.28 -12.01
CA THR A 530 1.82 32.69 -13.01
C THR A 530 0.45 32.46 -12.37
N ALA A 531 -0.61 32.88 -13.04
CA ALA A 531 -1.97 32.80 -12.48
C ALA A 531 -2.98 32.36 -13.53
N ASP A 532 -3.84 31.42 -13.15
CA ASP A 532 -5.00 30.99 -13.94
C ASP A 532 -5.93 32.16 -14.28
N ASP A 533 -6.71 31.98 -15.35
CA ASP A 533 -7.67 33.01 -15.78
C ASP A 533 -9.00 32.95 -15.02
N GLU A 534 -9.94 33.82 -15.41
CA GLU A 534 -11.23 33.89 -14.77
C GLU A 534 -12.22 32.82 -15.26
N ARG A 535 -11.85 31.88 -16.11
CA ARG A 535 -12.80 30.98 -16.78
C ARG A 535 -12.97 29.66 -16.03
N THR A 536 -14.12 29.04 -16.28
CA THR A 536 -14.49 27.73 -15.75
C THR A 536 -14.88 26.81 -16.89
N LEU A 537 -14.92 25.50 -16.64
CA LEU A 537 -15.41 24.49 -17.58
C LEU A 537 -16.77 24.85 -18.21
N SER A 538 -17.63 25.55 -17.48
CA SER A 538 -18.96 25.95 -17.94
C SER A 538 -18.98 27.23 -18.78
N ASP A 539 -17.91 28.04 -18.73
CA ASP A 539 -17.81 29.40 -19.27
C ASP A 539 -18.91 30.39 -18.78
N THR A 540 -19.74 29.98 -17.81
CA THR A 540 -20.86 30.76 -17.25
C THR A 540 -20.51 31.45 -15.93
N ALA A 541 -19.58 30.89 -15.17
CA ALA A 541 -19.04 31.46 -13.95
C ALA A 541 -17.64 32.04 -14.20
N ARG A 542 -17.30 33.10 -13.45
CA ARG A 542 -15.97 33.70 -13.45
C ARG A 542 -15.24 33.51 -12.14
N GLU A 543 -14.00 33.05 -12.19
CA GLU A 543 -13.13 32.75 -11.05
C GLU A 543 -11.88 33.65 -11.03
N PRO A 544 -12.02 34.99 -10.90
CA PRO A 544 -10.86 35.89 -10.95
C PRO A 544 -9.88 35.74 -9.78
N TRP A 545 -10.25 34.93 -8.78
CA TRP A 545 -9.58 34.88 -7.49
C TRP A 545 -8.14 34.33 -7.59
N HIS A 546 -7.82 33.47 -8.56
CA HIS A 546 -6.44 33.00 -8.77
C HIS A 546 -5.51 34.16 -9.15
N THR A 547 -5.94 35.02 -10.08
CA THR A 547 -5.18 36.23 -10.43
C THR A 547 -5.09 37.20 -9.23
N ASP A 548 -6.18 37.42 -8.49
CA ASP A 548 -6.18 38.29 -7.30
C ASP A 548 -5.25 37.77 -6.19
N GLN A 549 -5.20 36.44 -6.00
CA GLN A 549 -4.30 35.77 -5.05
C GLN A 549 -2.84 36.03 -5.43
N VAL A 550 -2.47 35.83 -6.69
CA VAL A 550 -1.09 36.05 -7.16
C VAL A 550 -0.71 37.53 -7.12
N GLU A 551 -1.63 38.44 -7.44
CA GLU A 551 -1.39 39.88 -7.27
C GLU A 551 -1.16 40.27 -5.80
N THR A 552 -1.86 39.60 -4.87
CA THR A 552 -1.65 39.81 -3.44
C THR A 552 -0.24 39.37 -3.03
N LEU A 553 0.25 38.22 -3.52
CA LEU A 553 1.65 37.79 -3.30
C LEU A 553 2.63 38.83 -3.84
N ALA A 554 2.41 39.27 -5.08
CA ALA A 554 3.26 40.25 -5.75
C ALA A 554 3.35 41.57 -4.99
N ARG A 555 2.24 42.02 -4.38
CA ARG A 555 2.17 43.30 -3.67
C ARG A 555 2.64 43.21 -2.22
N GLU A 556 2.30 42.13 -1.52
CA GLU A 556 2.41 42.07 -0.05
C GLU A 556 3.52 41.15 0.46
N ARG A 557 3.92 40.14 -0.31
CA ARG A 557 4.86 39.11 0.14
C ARG A 557 6.22 39.16 -0.56
N ILE A 558 6.26 39.62 -1.80
CA ILE A 558 7.52 39.74 -2.56
C ILE A 558 8.08 41.17 -2.45
N PRO A 559 9.32 41.36 -1.97
CA PRO A 559 9.93 42.68 -1.83
C PRO A 559 9.96 43.49 -3.13
N PRO A 560 9.85 44.83 -3.10
CA PRO A 560 9.97 45.67 -4.30
C PRO A 560 11.33 45.61 -4.99
N SER A 561 12.37 45.11 -4.31
CA SER A 561 13.72 44.93 -4.87
C SER A 561 13.85 43.72 -5.79
N ILE A 562 12.92 42.77 -5.71
CA ILE A 562 12.84 41.60 -6.59
C ILE A 562 12.17 41.99 -7.90
N ASP A 563 12.74 41.56 -9.02
CA ASP A 563 12.13 41.68 -10.34
C ASP A 563 10.98 40.68 -10.50
N LYS A 564 9.79 41.19 -10.81
CA LYS A 564 8.53 40.43 -10.82
C LYS A 564 8.03 40.31 -12.25
N VAL A 565 8.14 39.13 -12.83
CA VAL A 565 7.59 38.82 -14.15
C VAL A 565 6.22 38.21 -13.98
N LYS A 566 5.21 38.75 -14.65
CA LYS A 566 3.81 38.31 -14.54
C LYS A 566 3.38 37.60 -15.82
N VAL A 567 2.92 36.37 -15.68
CA VAL A 567 2.31 35.58 -16.75
C VAL A 567 0.90 35.22 -16.31
N TYR A 568 -0.02 36.18 -16.43
CA TYR A 568 -1.41 35.98 -16.05
C TYR A 568 -2.23 35.64 -17.27
N LEU A 569 -2.90 34.49 -17.26
CA LEU A 569 -3.63 34.04 -18.44
C LEU A 569 -4.71 35.06 -18.85
N THR A 570 -5.25 35.86 -17.92
CA THR A 570 -6.21 36.94 -18.21
C THR A 570 -5.70 37.97 -19.23
N GLU A 571 -4.38 38.12 -19.40
CA GLU A 571 -3.75 39.08 -20.32
C GLU A 571 -3.54 38.52 -21.74
N TYR A 572 -3.75 37.22 -21.96
CA TYR A 572 -3.47 36.55 -23.22
C TYR A 572 -4.75 36.08 -23.94
N PRO A 573 -4.80 36.18 -25.28
CA PRO A 573 -5.96 35.76 -26.06
C PRO A 573 -6.12 34.23 -26.09
N ARG A 574 -7.38 33.79 -26.02
CA ARG A 574 -7.78 32.39 -26.21
C ARG A 574 -7.94 32.07 -27.70
N ASN A 575 -7.52 30.89 -28.13
CA ASN A 575 -7.74 30.38 -29.48
C ASN A 575 -9.08 29.61 -29.60
N ASP A 576 -9.39 29.11 -30.81
CA ASP A 576 -10.63 28.38 -31.09
C ASP A 576 -10.75 27.04 -30.33
N PHE A 577 -9.64 26.48 -29.84
CA PHE A 577 -9.60 25.25 -29.02
C PHE A 577 -9.67 25.53 -27.52
N GLY A 578 -9.84 26.79 -27.17
CA GLY A 578 -9.94 27.22 -25.80
C GLY A 578 -8.61 27.33 -25.06
N LYS A 579 -7.47 27.28 -25.77
CA LYS A 579 -6.10 27.35 -25.22
C LYS A 579 -5.51 28.74 -25.38
N LYS A 580 -4.44 29.05 -24.63
CA LYS A 580 -3.72 30.34 -24.69
C LYS A 580 -2.25 30.15 -25.09
N PRO A 581 -1.97 29.83 -26.36
CA PRO A 581 -0.62 29.50 -26.82
C PRO A 581 0.40 30.62 -26.58
N SER A 582 0.01 31.89 -26.72
CA SER A 582 0.91 33.02 -26.43
C SER A 582 1.27 33.15 -24.94
N ALA A 583 0.40 32.67 -24.03
CA ALA A 583 0.73 32.62 -22.61
C ALA A 583 1.74 31.49 -22.33
N GLN A 584 1.56 30.34 -22.98
CA GLN A 584 2.50 29.22 -22.91
C GLN A 584 3.88 29.58 -23.46
N GLU A 585 3.93 30.23 -24.63
CA GLU A 585 5.18 30.74 -25.21
C GLU A 585 5.86 31.75 -24.26
N ALA A 586 5.11 32.69 -23.70
CA ALA A 586 5.65 33.66 -22.74
C ALA A 586 6.16 32.97 -21.47
N PHE A 587 5.43 31.99 -20.92
CA PHE A 587 5.87 31.22 -19.76
C PHE A 587 7.21 30.51 -20.04
N ILE A 588 7.30 29.77 -21.15
CA ILE A 588 8.51 29.03 -21.54
C ILE A 588 9.69 29.98 -21.78
N GLU A 589 9.45 31.10 -22.48
CA GLU A 589 10.49 32.11 -22.73
C GLU A 589 11.01 32.70 -21.42
N GLU A 590 10.10 33.12 -20.54
CA GLU A 590 10.47 33.74 -19.27
C GLU A 590 11.14 32.73 -18.33
N PHE A 591 10.73 31.46 -18.33
CA PHE A 591 11.39 30.38 -17.59
C PHE A 591 12.81 30.14 -18.11
N THR A 592 12.96 30.02 -19.43
CA THR A 592 14.25 29.81 -20.11
C THR A 592 15.28 30.92 -19.83
N ARG A 593 14.82 32.17 -19.66
CA ARG A 593 15.69 33.28 -19.24
C ARG A 593 16.26 33.12 -17.82
N GLY A 594 15.72 32.20 -17.02
CA GLY A 594 16.14 31.90 -15.65
C GLY A 594 15.48 32.82 -14.62
N ALA A 595 14.99 32.23 -13.54
CA ALA A 595 14.43 32.92 -12.39
C ALA A 595 14.79 32.16 -11.11
N LEU A 596 14.88 32.88 -10.00
CA LEU A 596 15.07 32.28 -8.67
C LEU A 596 13.90 31.36 -8.36
N MET A 597 12.70 31.84 -8.70
CA MET A 597 11.46 31.17 -8.35
C MET A 597 10.41 31.34 -9.43
N VAL A 598 9.68 30.27 -9.67
CA VAL A 598 8.45 30.26 -10.46
C VAL A 598 7.33 29.78 -9.55
N THR A 599 6.25 30.56 -9.46
CA THR A 599 5.07 30.17 -8.69
C THR A 599 3.82 30.27 -9.52
N TYR A 600 3.00 29.22 -9.43
CA TYR A 600 1.72 29.12 -10.10
C TYR A 600 0.58 28.95 -9.10
N THR A 601 -0.53 29.64 -9.33
CA THR A 601 -1.78 29.45 -8.57
C THR A 601 -2.93 29.30 -9.56
N GLY A 602 -3.67 28.20 -9.45
CA GLY A 602 -4.69 27.86 -10.43
C GLY A 602 -5.16 26.43 -10.38
N HIS A 603 -5.94 26.05 -11.40
CA HIS A 603 -6.32 24.67 -11.64
C HIS A 603 -5.16 23.90 -12.29
N GLY A 604 -5.18 22.58 -12.15
CA GLY A 604 -4.22 21.71 -12.80
C GLY A 604 -4.44 20.25 -12.46
N ASP A 605 -3.69 19.42 -13.17
CA ASP A 605 -3.59 17.98 -12.97
C ASP A 605 -2.12 17.54 -13.07
N GLN A 606 -1.87 16.24 -13.03
CA GLN A 606 -0.52 15.68 -13.10
C GLN A 606 0.30 16.07 -14.35
N ASN A 607 -0.36 16.54 -15.42
CA ASN A 607 0.25 16.86 -16.71
C ASN A 607 0.04 18.30 -17.17
N THR A 608 -0.88 19.04 -16.57
CA THR A 608 -1.35 20.32 -17.11
C THR A 608 -1.53 21.37 -16.01
N MET A 609 -1.02 22.57 -16.28
CA MET A 609 -1.34 23.79 -15.53
C MET A 609 -2.33 24.63 -16.34
N ALA A 610 -3.50 24.91 -15.74
CA ALA A 610 -4.67 25.56 -16.32
C ALA A 610 -5.31 24.80 -17.49
N GLN A 611 -6.63 24.87 -17.61
CA GLN A 611 -7.35 24.25 -18.73
C GLN A 611 -6.89 24.82 -20.09
N GLU A 612 -6.47 26.08 -20.09
CA GLU A 612 -5.94 26.86 -21.21
C GLU A 612 -4.49 26.46 -21.59
N GLU A 613 -3.88 25.54 -20.84
CA GLU A 613 -2.52 25.01 -21.03
C GLU A 613 -1.43 26.09 -20.95
N VAL A 614 -1.35 26.84 -19.84
CA VAL A 614 -0.20 27.75 -19.64
C VAL A 614 1.11 26.98 -19.60
N PHE A 615 1.06 25.74 -19.10
CA PHE A 615 2.17 24.82 -19.22
C PHE A 615 1.67 23.36 -19.18
N VAL A 616 2.34 22.48 -19.91
CA VAL A 616 2.05 21.04 -19.95
C VAL A 616 3.35 20.25 -19.86
N SER A 617 3.33 19.06 -19.25
CA SER A 617 4.53 18.25 -18.99
C SER A 617 5.32 17.92 -20.25
N GLN A 618 4.65 17.77 -21.41
CA GLN A 618 5.31 17.51 -22.70
C GLN A 618 6.19 18.67 -23.19
N LYS A 619 6.10 19.86 -22.56
CA LYS A 619 6.87 21.05 -22.89
C LYS A 619 8.10 21.25 -22.00
N ILE A 620 8.37 20.35 -21.05
CA ILE A 620 9.53 20.45 -20.15
C ILE A 620 10.85 20.48 -20.92
N ALA A 621 10.97 19.71 -22.00
CA ALA A 621 12.15 19.72 -22.86
C ALA A 621 12.42 21.08 -23.54
N GLU A 622 11.46 22.01 -23.55
CA GLU A 622 11.63 23.37 -24.09
C GLU A 622 12.17 24.36 -23.04
N LEU A 623 12.33 23.95 -21.78
CA LEU A 623 12.89 24.76 -20.70
C LEU A 623 14.42 24.71 -20.75
N LEU A 624 15.04 25.74 -21.33
CA LEU A 624 16.49 25.78 -21.56
C LEU A 624 17.20 26.77 -20.63
N ASN A 625 16.85 26.72 -19.33
CA ASN A 625 17.43 27.61 -18.32
C ASN A 625 18.85 27.22 -17.89
N GLU A 626 19.41 26.13 -18.41
CA GLU A 626 20.76 25.64 -18.10
C GLU A 626 20.93 25.51 -16.57
N VAL A 627 22.08 25.90 -16.02
CA VAL A 627 22.39 25.89 -14.57
C VAL A 627 21.61 26.92 -13.73
N ARG A 628 20.65 27.65 -14.31
CA ARG A 628 19.78 28.62 -13.59
C ARG A 628 18.55 27.89 -13.05
N TYR A 629 18.77 26.82 -12.29
CA TYR A 629 17.73 25.96 -11.76
C TYR A 629 16.79 26.74 -10.84
N THR A 630 15.47 26.66 -11.08
CA THR A 630 14.50 27.45 -10.30
C THR A 630 14.01 26.69 -9.07
N VAL A 631 13.58 27.42 -8.04
CA VAL A 631 12.59 26.91 -7.09
C VAL A 631 11.24 26.92 -7.80
N PHE A 632 10.66 25.76 -8.10
CA PHE A 632 9.37 25.66 -8.77
C PHE A 632 8.26 25.38 -7.76
N SER A 633 7.17 26.12 -7.82
CA SER A 633 6.06 25.93 -6.87
C SER A 633 4.71 26.04 -7.53
N THR A 634 3.79 25.18 -7.11
CA THR A 634 2.42 25.21 -7.62
C THR A 634 1.42 25.07 -6.48
N PHE A 635 0.40 25.90 -6.53
CA PHE A 635 -0.73 25.91 -5.62
C PHE A 635 -1.95 25.45 -6.42
N SER A 636 -1.90 24.17 -6.81
CA SER A 636 -2.77 23.49 -7.76
C SER A 636 -2.92 22.01 -7.38
N CYS A 637 -3.97 21.36 -7.87
CA CYS A 637 -4.24 19.94 -7.62
C CYS A 637 -3.22 19.03 -8.32
N THR A 638 -2.73 18.00 -7.62
CA THR A 638 -2.07 16.78 -8.16
C THR A 638 -0.86 16.96 -9.08
N VAL A 639 -0.32 18.17 -9.23
CA VAL A 639 0.83 18.45 -10.13
C VAL A 639 2.08 17.66 -9.72
N SER A 640 2.18 17.32 -8.42
CA SER A 640 3.26 16.52 -7.85
C SER A 640 2.80 15.16 -7.36
N ARG A 641 1.83 14.56 -8.05
CA ARG A 641 1.39 13.20 -7.74
C ARG A 641 2.48 12.20 -8.15
N PHE A 642 3.36 11.88 -7.20
CA PHE A 642 4.59 11.11 -7.43
C PHE A 642 4.41 9.59 -7.36
N ASP A 643 3.18 9.07 -7.28
CA ASP A 643 2.90 7.62 -7.22
C ASP A 643 2.26 7.09 -8.52
N LEU A 644 2.33 7.85 -9.61
CA LEU A 644 1.58 7.60 -10.83
C LEU A 644 2.01 6.31 -11.55
N LEU A 645 1.01 5.51 -11.93
CA LEU A 645 1.20 4.32 -12.79
C LEU A 645 1.76 4.67 -14.17
N SER A 646 1.56 5.90 -14.63
CA SER A 646 2.00 6.37 -15.95
C SER A 646 3.46 6.86 -15.98
N GLY A 647 4.19 6.72 -14.87
CA GLY A 647 5.51 7.32 -14.67
C GLY A 647 5.42 8.73 -14.08
N ASN A 648 6.49 9.49 -14.26
CA ASN A 648 6.76 10.73 -13.53
C ASN A 648 5.69 11.83 -13.71
N SER A 649 5.36 12.50 -12.61
CA SER A 649 4.58 13.74 -12.58
C SER A 649 5.32 14.94 -13.16
N MET A 650 4.62 16.05 -13.37
CA MET A 650 5.23 17.28 -13.87
C MET A 650 6.38 17.79 -12.99
N THR A 651 6.28 17.69 -11.67
CA THR A 651 7.35 18.14 -10.76
C THR A 651 8.56 17.22 -10.79
N GLU A 652 8.37 15.91 -10.89
CA GLU A 652 9.46 14.96 -11.08
C GLU A 652 10.19 15.20 -12.40
N LEU A 653 9.44 15.39 -13.49
CA LEU A 653 10.03 15.74 -14.78
C LEU A 653 10.78 17.09 -14.73
N MET A 654 10.31 18.07 -13.96
CA MET A 654 11.03 19.33 -13.75
C MET A 654 12.35 19.16 -13.00
N LEU A 655 12.37 18.27 -12.00
CA LEU A 655 13.59 17.91 -11.27
C LEU A 655 14.57 17.18 -12.18
N LEU A 656 14.09 16.21 -12.96
CA LEU A 656 14.89 15.31 -13.80
C LEU A 656 15.25 15.88 -15.17
N HIS A 657 14.92 17.13 -15.47
CA HIS A 657 15.22 17.74 -16.78
C HIS A 657 16.68 18.16 -16.91
N GLU A 658 17.52 17.43 -17.63
CA GLU A 658 18.98 17.66 -17.72
C GLU A 658 19.37 19.10 -18.12
N ASP A 659 18.70 19.69 -19.10
CA ASP A 659 19.04 21.01 -19.66
C ASP A 659 18.45 22.21 -18.89
N GLY A 660 17.99 21.99 -17.65
CA GLY A 660 17.51 23.05 -16.77
C GLY A 660 16.47 22.58 -15.76
N GLY A 661 15.28 23.17 -15.82
CA GLY A 661 14.18 22.83 -14.92
C GLY A 661 14.40 23.39 -13.50
N ALA A 662 14.07 22.59 -12.50
CA ALA A 662 14.03 23.00 -11.11
C ALA A 662 15.14 22.35 -10.26
N VAL A 663 15.61 23.06 -9.24
CA VAL A 663 16.47 22.49 -8.18
C VAL A 663 15.62 21.87 -7.07
N THR A 664 14.40 22.38 -6.89
CA THR A 664 13.44 21.87 -5.91
C THR A 664 12.03 22.26 -6.33
N THR A 665 11.05 21.45 -5.93
CA THR A 665 9.63 21.66 -6.23
C THR A 665 8.80 21.70 -4.95
N PHE A 666 7.83 22.62 -4.85
CA PHE A 666 6.84 22.68 -3.78
C PHE A 666 5.42 22.66 -4.36
N ALA A 667 4.74 21.52 -4.27
CA ALA A 667 3.48 21.28 -4.96
C ALA A 667 2.65 20.19 -4.27
N SER A 668 1.37 20.11 -4.60
CA SER A 668 0.47 19.10 -4.01
C SER A 668 0.45 17.81 -4.82
N ALA A 669 0.53 16.67 -4.13
CA ALA A 669 0.25 15.36 -4.69
C ALA A 669 -1.26 15.05 -4.79
N GLY A 670 -2.10 15.81 -4.06
CA GLY A 670 -3.54 15.59 -3.97
C GLY A 670 -4.39 16.76 -4.45
N LEU A 671 -5.70 16.66 -4.24
CA LEU A 671 -6.61 17.78 -4.49
C LEU A 671 -6.43 18.85 -3.41
N VAL A 672 -6.62 20.10 -3.81
CA VAL A 672 -6.47 21.25 -2.91
C VAL A 672 -7.70 22.15 -2.93
N PHE A 673 -7.86 22.94 -1.86
CA PHE A 673 -8.86 24.01 -1.81
C PHE A 673 -8.20 25.35 -2.13
N PRO A 674 -8.73 26.14 -3.09
CA PRO A 674 -8.11 27.39 -3.52
C PRO A 674 -7.79 28.37 -2.38
N GLN A 675 -8.65 28.48 -1.36
CA GLN A 675 -8.43 29.36 -0.22
C GLN A 675 -7.28 28.88 0.67
N SER A 676 -7.22 27.58 0.99
CA SER A 676 -6.16 27.00 1.81
C SER A 676 -4.81 27.08 1.09
N SER A 677 -4.77 26.80 -0.21
CA SER A 677 -3.57 26.94 -1.03
C SER A 677 -3.07 28.39 -1.07
N ALA A 678 -3.96 29.37 -1.18
CA ALA A 678 -3.57 30.78 -1.16
C ALA A 678 -2.98 31.22 0.18
N ILE A 679 -3.52 30.73 1.31
CA ILE A 679 -2.98 31.00 2.65
C ILE A 679 -1.58 30.39 2.76
N LEU A 680 -1.42 29.11 2.38
CA LEU A 680 -0.13 28.43 2.41
C LEU A 680 0.91 29.16 1.56
N ASN A 681 0.56 29.62 0.35
CA ASN A 681 1.47 30.38 -0.51
C ASN A 681 1.92 31.69 0.14
N GLN A 682 0.97 32.44 0.72
CA GLN A 682 1.27 33.70 1.39
C GLN A 682 2.21 33.52 2.58
N GLU A 683 1.97 32.51 3.42
CA GLU A 683 2.82 32.22 4.57
C GLU A 683 4.20 31.74 4.12
N TRP A 684 4.26 30.82 3.15
CA TRP A 684 5.52 30.30 2.63
C TRP A 684 6.41 31.39 2.02
N LEU A 685 5.86 32.25 1.14
CA LEU A 685 6.60 33.41 0.61
C LEU A 685 6.97 34.40 1.72
N GLY A 686 6.10 34.58 2.72
CA GLY A 686 6.34 35.43 3.88
C GLY A 686 7.54 34.98 4.70
N PHE A 687 7.73 33.67 4.88
CA PHE A 687 8.93 33.11 5.51
C PHE A 687 10.16 33.24 4.62
N MET A 688 10.07 32.94 3.32
CA MET A 688 11.21 32.99 2.40
C MET A 688 11.80 34.39 2.21
N PHE A 689 10.96 35.40 2.01
CA PHE A 689 11.42 36.78 1.78
C PHE A 689 11.46 37.64 3.06
N GLY A 690 11.03 37.09 4.20
CA GLY A 690 10.87 37.78 5.47
C GLY A 690 9.61 38.68 5.50
N THR A 691 9.00 38.85 6.68
CA THR A 691 7.96 39.88 6.86
C THR A 691 8.59 41.24 6.55
N PRO A 692 8.06 42.03 5.61
CA PRO A 692 8.57 43.39 5.40
C PRO A 692 8.39 44.15 6.71
N TYR A 693 9.49 44.61 7.30
CA TYR A 693 9.45 45.56 8.41
C TYR A 693 8.42 46.66 8.08
N PRO A 694 7.50 47.01 8.98
CA PRO A 694 6.64 48.16 8.74
C PRO A 694 7.54 49.38 8.56
N VAL A 695 7.52 49.95 7.36
CA VAL A 695 8.07 51.27 7.10
C VAL A 695 7.23 52.22 7.94
N ASN A 696 7.74 52.60 9.11
CA ASN A 696 7.14 53.66 9.91
C ASN A 696 7.05 54.91 9.02
N THR A 697 5.83 55.29 8.67
CA THR A 697 5.48 56.57 8.04
C THR A 697 5.70 57.72 9.00
#